data_AF-A0A0S4QYL4-F1
#
_entry.id   AF-A0A0S4QYL4-F1
#
_cell.length_a   1.000
_cell.length_b   1.000
_cell.length_c   1.000
_cell.angle_alpha   90.00
_cell.angle_beta   90.00
_cell.angle_gamma   90.00
#
_symmetry.space_group_name_H-M   'P 1'
#
loop_
_entity.id
_entity.type
_entity.pdbx_description
1 polymer ?
#
loop_
_entity_poly.entity_id
_entity_poly.type
_entity_poly.pdbx_seq_one_letter_code
_entity_poly.pdbx_strand_id
1 'polypeptide(L)'
;MSAAFDGSGYRRRVLAALRARTPVDTADPFLIADLDPRREHTDSEVAAQLARVVAFLQRERNSAKYAALATELVRRRGEWETPLLDGDLRIRLQARVLDARRSGDAERLAKLDGYLVTLRDRFGGIPASRIAGLRRLATAAGVSDPEFDARLAREKVLPDGDQGGAAPLAPEVRSQIRQRLEDLRVLRGGDLVGTASLWDFLGVAPDAGPQRIRAAWESVAAGNARRPHDREKTLTADLLAMVRSRLIESDPAPYTAGLSADVADELRPAVEEHVVLDGELTAVAYEGLVRAALAAGRGLGTEQVKSVIIGIARDLGAAVSTGGAVDYVLCPGCGRPEPVGGSTTCRYCDTQLYTDCPACGSLTEAAAVTCRRCGYSLRQVRAAGDALTVVRQALEDGRPRAARDGLSRVRAALAAAGPAAGNSAAQAADELDSLVRAALAATEAGWRALAEERATLRPDAAVERARWLVARAADVPGPDGRLPAEVLGELTAEQAVIRRRVEAARALSSDQQEAALVAVLATAADSHDALAALAALPLQPPTDLTSVLADDAVLLRWRPSASAGPVSYRVERIVVDPGSGQVDRRALGTTGATELADSGAPAWRTVRHEVTALSGERQSRPVSTAPLIAVRDIADLRAEATPTGVRLTWRPSGPADTVTIERMVDPESTVTTPPRRARVTGSSFLDPDVLPGVGYHYRAFVEYVDVDGNAARTAGAQAEFGVVTRPRPVTDLLAGAEHDQIALRWTARTGAQVRVYAVAVPVDAAAGAAGVIGVSGGIGVSGVPGVGPTIAGVGSGPLALLGPEGTEVPLAELLPPLRLVGASRHGQLRDAAVQRDHGASELIYVPVTVVGEIGIIGRSVRHRLAAPPVGPPAAPAPPMSPMSPMSPLSPIDHSSGRVASPPIGRAPLPAVSPGTQPVVIDVTPAPTPTPTAPASPMPVQAPVPVPVAPVPPMPVPSPATALIEPRRSAPSGVPGIPHPAEPLMASARVDADLAGVAPATGAYRVPAGPPTVGMPGPATAGMPGPATVGMPGPATAGMPGPATVGMPGPETVGMPGPATVDMPVTEISGAGGDAGPQQARPGATPPEWRPDVAAAAAAAPPPSQPTGQVVIPDLNGLTSVSYSVAKAGWRRRTLRVQVRSTGPVPRLVLVARPGEEPPTTPAEGQVLAELQAASDAGSWTMEVTLEGAQLPWGIRLLPVVTPDGPALWVDHPEDVQLVIR
;
A
#
# COMPACT_ATOMS: atom_id res chain seq x y z
N MET A 1 31.22 84.84 78.61
CA MET A 1 31.84 83.86 77.69
C MET A 1 30.72 83.16 76.93
N SER A 2 30.81 83.00 75.60
CA SER A 2 29.72 82.37 74.84
C SER A 2 29.77 80.85 74.95
N ALA A 3 28.64 80.21 75.23
CA ALA A 3 28.55 78.75 75.28
C ALA A 3 28.73 78.15 73.88
N ALA A 4 29.69 77.23 73.73
CA ALA A 4 29.97 76.57 72.47
C ALA A 4 28.76 75.75 71.98
N PHE A 5 28.49 75.79 70.67
CA PHE A 5 27.37 75.06 70.07
C PHE A 5 27.65 73.55 70.09
N ASP A 6 26.71 72.78 70.67
CA ASP A 6 26.76 71.31 70.77
C ASP A 6 26.53 70.63 69.42
N GLY A 7 27.52 70.69 68.53
CA GLY A 7 27.46 70.04 67.22
C GLY A 7 27.35 68.51 67.29
N SER A 8 27.83 67.88 68.37
CA SER A 8 27.79 66.43 68.54
C SER A 8 26.42 65.93 68.97
N GLY A 9 25.75 66.63 69.88
CA GLY A 9 24.35 66.36 70.23
C GLY A 9 23.39 66.81 69.14
N TYR A 10 23.63 67.94 68.45
CA TYR A 10 22.82 68.35 67.29
C TYR A 10 22.83 67.29 66.17
N ARG A 11 24.00 66.71 65.84
CA ARG A 11 24.09 65.55 64.93
C ARG A 11 23.25 64.35 65.38
N ARG A 12 23.11 64.13 66.69
CA ARG A 12 22.39 62.99 67.28
C ARG A 12 20.88 63.23 67.39
N ARG A 13 20.47 64.42 67.83
CA ARG A 13 19.06 64.82 68.02
C ARG A 13 18.37 65.13 66.69
N VAL A 14 19.03 65.91 65.84
CA VAL A 14 18.42 66.51 64.64
C VAL A 14 18.84 65.78 63.37
N LEU A 15 20.13 65.75 63.02
CA LEU A 15 20.56 65.23 61.71
C LEU A 15 20.37 63.72 61.55
N ALA A 16 20.52 62.93 62.61
CA ALA A 16 20.22 61.50 62.57
C ALA A 16 18.71 61.22 62.39
N ALA A 17 17.85 61.99 63.09
CA ALA A 17 16.39 61.84 62.99
C ALA A 17 15.86 62.27 61.62
N LEU A 18 16.36 63.38 61.07
CA LEU A 18 16.00 63.84 59.72
C LEU A 18 16.56 62.93 58.62
N ARG A 19 17.77 62.36 58.78
CA ARG A 19 18.32 61.39 57.81
C ARG A 19 17.52 60.08 57.75
N ALA A 20 16.79 59.72 58.79
CA ALA A 20 15.90 58.56 58.80
C ALA A 20 14.57 58.79 58.05
N ARG A 21 14.29 60.03 57.61
CA ARG A 21 13.10 60.39 56.81
C ARG A 21 13.51 60.70 55.38
N THR A 22 12.87 60.01 54.42
CA THR A 22 13.03 60.27 52.99
C THR A 22 11.63 60.44 52.39
N PRO A 23 11.30 61.59 51.74
CA PRO A 23 12.15 62.77 51.52
C PRO A 23 12.48 63.55 52.80
N VAL A 24 13.39 64.52 52.70
CA VAL A 24 13.78 65.39 53.81
C VAL A 24 12.60 66.29 54.21
N ASP A 25 12.06 66.01 55.38
CA ASP A 25 10.94 66.71 56.01
C ASP A 25 11.38 68.05 56.62
N THR A 26 10.77 69.15 56.18
CA THR A 26 10.96 70.51 56.72
C THR A 26 9.73 71.04 57.45
N ALA A 27 8.68 70.22 57.64
CA ALA A 27 7.41 70.64 58.25
C ALA A 27 7.49 70.85 59.78
N ASP A 28 8.60 70.45 60.41
CA ASP A 28 8.94 70.76 61.80
C ASP A 28 10.22 71.63 61.90
N PRO A 29 10.11 72.96 61.68
CA PRO A 29 11.25 73.86 61.83
C PRO A 29 11.86 73.91 63.24
N PHE A 30 11.07 73.64 64.29
CA PHE A 30 11.56 73.61 65.66
C PHE A 30 12.57 72.47 65.87
N LEU A 31 12.33 71.30 65.27
CA LEU A 31 13.30 70.20 65.21
C LEU A 31 14.58 70.62 64.48
N ILE A 32 14.48 71.32 63.34
CA ILE A 32 15.67 71.78 62.58
C ILE A 32 16.47 72.83 63.38
N ALA A 33 15.82 73.70 64.13
CA ALA A 33 16.48 74.71 64.95
C ALA A 33 17.05 74.17 66.28
N ASP A 34 16.78 72.91 66.65
CA ASP A 34 17.06 72.34 67.98
C ASP A 34 16.44 73.21 69.11
N LEU A 35 15.21 73.70 68.86
CA LEU A 35 14.39 74.50 69.77
C LEU A 35 13.21 73.67 70.29
N ASP A 36 12.92 73.75 71.58
CA ASP A 36 11.74 73.09 72.16
C ASP A 36 10.46 73.92 71.92
N PRO A 37 9.46 73.44 71.15
CA PRO A 37 8.20 74.13 70.96
C PRO A 37 7.29 74.13 72.20
N ARG A 38 7.69 73.54 73.33
CA ARG A 38 6.96 73.63 74.61
C ARG A 38 7.42 74.79 75.49
N ARG A 39 8.51 75.47 75.12
CA ARG A 39 9.05 76.65 75.82
C ARG A 39 8.83 77.91 75.00
N GLU A 40 8.59 79.03 75.68
CA GLU A 40 8.64 80.36 75.08
C GLU A 40 10.09 80.79 74.87
N HIS A 41 10.38 81.35 73.69
CA HIS A 41 11.70 81.88 73.32
C HIS A 41 11.53 83.27 72.75
N THR A 42 12.38 84.20 73.19
CA THR A 42 12.44 85.57 72.67
C THR A 42 13.05 85.60 71.27
N ASP A 43 12.73 86.62 70.46
CA ASP A 43 13.21 86.69 69.07
C ASP A 43 14.75 86.76 68.99
N SER A 44 15.41 87.34 70.00
CA SER A 44 16.87 87.39 70.11
C SER A 44 17.49 86.02 70.45
N GLU A 45 16.86 85.22 71.32
CA GLU A 45 17.27 83.82 71.56
C GLU A 45 17.12 82.97 70.28
N VAL A 46 15.99 83.11 69.57
CA VAL A 46 15.69 82.37 68.35
C VAL A 46 16.67 82.75 67.22
N ALA A 47 16.87 84.04 66.96
CA ALA A 47 17.81 84.51 65.94
C ALA A 47 19.25 84.08 66.25
N ALA A 48 19.69 84.15 67.52
CA ALA A 48 21.01 83.69 67.93
C ALA A 48 21.17 82.16 67.79
N GLN A 49 20.13 81.37 68.04
CA GLN A 49 20.15 79.93 67.83
C GLN A 49 20.22 79.58 66.34
N LEU A 50 19.36 80.17 65.51
CA LEU A 50 19.32 79.94 64.07
C LEU A 50 20.67 80.28 63.41
N ALA A 51 21.30 81.40 63.79
CA ALA A 51 22.64 81.76 63.32
C ALA A 51 23.71 80.68 63.65
N ARG A 52 23.67 80.11 64.87
CA ARG A 52 24.58 79.02 65.27
C ARG A 52 24.31 77.73 64.49
N VAL A 53 23.04 77.37 64.30
CA VAL A 53 22.60 76.18 63.53
C VAL A 53 23.03 76.30 62.07
N VAL A 54 22.77 77.43 61.40
CA VAL A 54 23.16 77.65 60.00
C VAL A 54 24.69 77.60 59.85
N ALA A 55 25.44 78.25 60.73
CA ALA A 55 26.90 78.21 60.73
C ALA A 55 27.46 76.80 61.02
N PHE A 56 26.72 75.93 61.73
CA PHE A 56 27.07 74.52 61.88
C PHE A 56 26.74 73.71 60.62
N LEU A 57 25.52 73.82 60.09
CA LEU A 57 25.09 73.13 58.88
C LEU A 57 25.99 73.44 57.68
N GLN A 58 26.42 74.69 57.48
CA GLN A 58 27.35 75.07 56.42
C GLN A 58 28.69 74.32 56.50
N ARG A 59 29.19 73.97 57.70
CA ARG A 59 30.39 73.16 57.89
C ARG A 59 30.11 71.66 57.67
N GLU A 60 28.96 71.17 58.10
CA GLU A 60 28.55 69.78 57.89
C GLU A 60 28.30 69.40 56.42
N ARG A 61 28.16 70.39 55.51
CA ARG A 61 28.11 70.17 54.05
C ARG A 61 29.32 69.40 53.51
N ASN A 62 30.47 69.47 54.20
CA ASN A 62 31.69 68.76 53.83
C ASN A 62 31.89 67.46 54.65
N SER A 63 30.91 67.04 55.47
CA SER A 63 31.04 65.84 56.31
C SER A 63 30.66 64.57 55.54
N ALA A 64 31.52 63.55 55.59
CA ALA A 64 31.31 62.27 54.89
C ALA A 64 29.98 61.55 55.26
N LYS A 65 29.35 61.88 56.40
CA LYS A 65 28.08 61.28 56.84
C LYS A 65 26.83 62.15 56.62
N TYR A 66 26.94 63.48 56.55
CA TYR A 66 25.77 64.37 56.48
C TYR A 66 25.81 65.41 55.35
N ALA A 67 26.84 65.43 54.49
CA ALA A 67 27.01 66.39 53.39
C ALA A 67 25.75 66.68 52.56
N ALA A 68 25.04 65.65 52.12
CA ALA A 68 23.82 65.79 51.32
C ALA A 68 22.67 66.43 52.10
N LEU A 69 22.36 65.91 53.31
CA LEU A 69 21.30 66.44 54.17
C LEU A 69 21.60 67.89 54.62
N ALA A 70 22.85 68.17 55.00
CA ALA A 70 23.28 69.51 55.39
C ALA A 70 23.21 70.50 54.22
N THR A 71 23.54 70.05 53.00
CA THR A 71 23.38 70.87 51.78
C THR A 71 21.91 71.13 51.47
N GLU A 72 21.04 70.13 51.62
CA GLU A 72 19.59 70.28 51.37
C GLU A 72 18.90 71.18 52.38
N LEU A 73 19.21 71.05 53.68
CA LEU A 73 18.69 71.94 54.73
C LEU A 73 19.18 73.38 54.54
N VAL A 74 20.41 73.59 54.06
CA VAL A 74 20.93 74.93 53.70
C VAL A 74 20.28 75.46 52.42
N ARG A 75 19.99 74.61 51.43
CA ARG A 75 19.26 74.99 50.20
C ARG A 75 17.84 75.45 50.51
N ARG A 76 17.15 74.77 51.43
CA ARG A 76 15.76 75.05 51.85
C ARG A 76 15.67 75.97 53.07
N ARG A 77 16.74 76.69 53.43
CA ARG A 77 16.86 77.55 54.63
C ARG A 77 15.64 78.45 54.86
N GLY A 78 15.15 79.12 53.81
CA GLY A 78 14.02 80.05 53.91
C GLY A 78 12.69 79.40 54.31
N GLU A 79 12.52 78.09 54.14
CA GLU A 79 11.28 77.38 54.51
C GLU A 79 11.14 77.18 56.03
N TRP A 80 12.26 77.00 56.73
CA TRP A 80 12.27 76.69 58.16
C TRP A 80 12.80 77.83 59.03
N GLU A 81 13.68 78.70 58.51
CA GLU A 81 14.19 79.85 59.27
C GLU A 81 13.17 81.00 59.35
N THR A 82 12.58 81.40 58.22
CA THR A 82 11.67 82.56 58.14
C THR A 82 10.46 82.44 59.09
N PRO A 83 9.76 81.29 59.20
CA PRO A 83 8.60 81.16 60.09
C PRO A 83 8.94 81.14 61.59
N LEU A 84 10.23 81.07 61.96
CA LEU A 84 10.69 81.14 63.35
C LEU A 84 11.15 82.55 63.75
N LEU A 85 11.62 83.37 62.81
CA LEU A 85 12.08 84.74 63.06
C LEU A 85 10.91 85.73 63.31
N ASP A 86 9.72 85.42 62.81
CA ASP A 86 8.47 86.17 63.06
C ASP A 86 7.72 85.55 64.25
N GLY A 87 7.37 86.35 65.27
CA GLY A 87 6.72 85.87 66.49
C GLY A 87 5.31 85.31 66.28
N ASP A 88 4.48 85.96 65.47
CA ASP A 88 3.10 85.54 65.22
C ASP A 88 3.04 84.29 64.33
N LEU A 89 3.99 84.15 63.39
CA LEU A 89 4.17 82.90 62.64
C LEU A 89 4.74 81.80 63.55
N ARG A 90 5.70 82.11 64.43
CA ARG A 90 6.30 81.14 65.38
C ARG A 90 5.24 80.53 66.31
N ILE A 91 4.34 81.33 66.88
CA ILE A 91 3.25 80.84 67.75
C ILE A 91 2.25 79.96 66.97
N ARG A 92 1.85 80.37 65.76
CA ARG A 92 0.94 79.56 64.91
C ARG A 92 1.57 78.25 64.45
N LEU A 93 2.88 78.27 64.18
CA LEU A 93 3.66 77.09 63.85
C LEU A 93 3.83 76.16 65.06
N GLN A 94 4.09 76.71 66.25
CA GLN A 94 4.24 75.99 67.52
C GLN A 94 2.99 75.14 67.81
N ALA A 95 1.79 75.74 67.69
CA ALA A 95 0.52 75.03 67.86
C ALA A 95 0.38 73.88 66.85
N ARG A 96 0.66 74.13 65.55
CA ARG A 96 0.57 73.12 64.48
C ARG A 96 1.56 71.97 64.67
N VAL A 97 2.81 72.26 65.04
CA VAL A 97 3.85 71.25 65.26
C VAL A 97 3.53 70.38 66.48
N LEU A 98 3.04 70.97 67.57
CA LEU A 98 2.59 70.21 68.73
C LEU A 98 1.39 69.30 68.41
N ASP A 99 0.47 69.73 67.54
CA ASP A 99 -0.68 68.92 67.12
C ASP A 99 -0.33 67.81 66.13
N ALA A 100 0.57 68.08 65.19
CA ALA A 100 1.13 67.07 64.29
C ALA A 100 1.90 65.99 65.06
N ARG A 101 2.70 66.36 66.07
CA ARG A 101 3.38 65.42 66.97
C ARG A 101 2.37 64.55 67.74
N ARG A 102 1.34 65.16 68.37
CA ARG A 102 0.24 64.41 69.03
C ARG A 102 -0.45 63.42 68.09
N SER A 103 -0.74 63.85 66.86
CA SER A 103 -1.44 63.02 65.86
C SER A 103 -0.59 61.83 65.40
N GLY A 104 0.70 62.06 65.13
CA GLY A 104 1.65 60.99 64.78
C GLY A 104 1.92 60.02 65.94
N ASP A 105 1.90 60.49 67.19
CA ASP A 105 1.97 59.61 68.36
C ASP A 105 0.70 58.77 68.49
N ALA A 106 -0.48 59.37 68.31
CA ALA A 106 -1.76 58.65 68.32
C ALA A 106 -1.86 57.59 67.21
N GLU A 107 -1.42 57.89 65.98
CA GLU A 107 -1.45 56.95 64.85
C GLU A 107 -0.51 55.75 65.06
N ARG A 108 0.72 56.00 65.53
CA ARG A 108 1.71 54.93 65.81
C ARG A 108 1.22 53.99 66.91
N LEU A 109 0.54 54.53 67.92
CA LEU A 109 -0.05 53.73 69.01
C LEU A 109 -1.32 53.01 68.57
N ALA A 110 -2.22 53.65 67.81
CA ALA A 110 -3.42 53.01 67.27
C ALA A 110 -3.10 51.81 66.36
N LYS A 111 -1.99 51.88 65.60
CA LYS A 111 -1.49 50.77 64.79
C LYS A 111 -1.06 49.57 65.64
N LEU A 112 -0.42 49.81 66.79
CA LEU A 112 -0.08 48.75 67.76
C LEU A 112 -1.33 48.18 68.43
N ASP A 113 -2.25 49.04 68.86
CA ASP A 113 -3.51 48.62 69.48
C ASP A 113 -4.36 47.76 68.51
N GLY A 114 -4.36 48.08 67.21
CA GLY A 114 -4.97 47.26 66.16
C GLY A 114 -4.36 45.85 66.02
N TYR A 115 -3.04 45.69 66.21
CA TYR A 115 -2.42 44.36 66.25
C TYR A 115 -2.82 43.56 67.50
N LEU A 116 -2.93 44.21 68.66
CA LEU A 116 -3.39 43.57 69.89
C LEU A 116 -4.86 43.13 69.80
N VAL A 117 -5.74 43.99 69.27
CA VAL A 117 -7.14 43.66 68.97
C VAL A 117 -7.21 42.44 68.04
N THR A 118 -6.51 42.47 66.90
CA THR A 118 -6.53 41.38 65.90
C THR A 118 -6.11 40.02 66.50
N LEU A 119 -5.17 40.01 67.44
CA LEU A 119 -4.73 38.78 68.11
C LEU A 119 -5.70 38.34 69.22
N ARG A 120 -6.21 39.27 70.03
CA ARG A 120 -7.23 38.98 71.05
C ARG A 120 -8.49 38.39 70.43
N ASP A 121 -8.98 38.98 69.35
CA ASP A 121 -10.23 38.56 68.70
C ASP A 121 -10.07 37.19 68.01
N ARG A 122 -8.84 36.84 67.59
CA ARG A 122 -8.53 35.55 66.95
C ARG A 122 -8.19 34.42 67.94
N PHE A 123 -7.61 34.73 69.09
CA PHE A 123 -7.05 33.72 70.02
C PHE A 123 -7.63 33.78 71.45
N GLY A 124 -8.48 34.74 71.78
CA GLY A 124 -8.99 34.96 73.14
C GLY A 124 -7.97 35.56 74.12
N GLY A 125 -6.86 36.08 73.59
CA GLY A 125 -5.71 36.61 74.33
C GLY A 125 -4.47 36.72 73.44
N ILE A 126 -3.32 37.05 74.03
CA ILE A 126 -2.03 37.19 73.31
C ILE A 126 -1.14 35.98 73.61
N PRO A 127 -0.83 35.09 72.63
CA PRO A 127 0.07 33.96 72.84
C PRO A 127 1.50 34.41 73.17
N ALA A 128 2.12 33.81 74.19
CA ALA A 128 3.43 34.24 74.70
C ALA A 128 4.52 34.21 73.61
N SER A 129 4.55 33.17 72.77
CA SER A 129 5.40 33.02 71.58
C SER A 129 5.38 34.22 70.62
N ARG A 130 4.26 34.96 70.55
CA ARG A 130 4.10 36.12 69.65
C ARG A 130 4.51 37.45 70.28
N ILE A 131 4.70 37.52 71.60
CA ILE A 131 5.10 38.76 72.31
C ILE A 131 6.44 39.30 71.78
N ALA A 132 7.44 38.43 71.57
CA ALA A 132 8.74 38.83 71.01
C ALA A 132 8.64 39.36 69.57
N GLY A 133 7.67 38.87 68.79
CA GLY A 133 7.37 39.40 67.45
C GLY A 133 6.66 40.75 67.51
N LEU A 134 5.65 40.87 68.37
CA LEU A 134 4.92 42.11 68.60
C LEU A 134 5.82 43.23 69.12
N ARG A 135 6.73 42.96 70.06
CA ARG A 135 7.65 43.98 70.56
C ARG A 135 8.53 44.51 69.44
N ARG A 136 9.11 43.66 68.59
CA ARG A 136 9.88 44.09 67.40
C ARG A 136 9.06 44.96 66.45
N LEU A 137 7.78 44.64 66.23
CA LEU A 137 6.87 45.45 65.41
C LEU A 137 6.53 46.80 66.09
N ALA A 138 6.38 46.83 67.41
CA ALA A 138 6.20 48.05 68.19
C ALA A 138 7.43 48.97 68.10
N THR A 139 8.64 48.43 68.30
CA THR A 139 9.90 49.16 68.13
C THR A 139 10.05 49.69 66.70
N ALA A 140 9.66 48.91 65.68
CA ALA A 140 9.68 49.34 64.28
C ALA A 140 8.64 50.44 63.95
N ALA A 141 7.53 50.51 64.69
CA ALA A 141 6.59 51.64 64.68
C ALA A 141 7.05 52.83 65.55
N GLY A 142 8.22 52.71 66.20
CA GLY A 142 8.78 53.72 67.10
C GLY A 142 8.07 53.83 68.45
N VAL A 143 7.28 52.83 68.85
CA VAL A 143 6.74 52.70 70.21
C VAL A 143 7.84 52.11 71.09
N SER A 144 8.07 52.67 72.27
CA SER A 144 9.11 52.19 73.17
C SER A 144 8.66 50.95 73.98
N ASP A 145 9.62 50.12 74.37
CA ASP A 145 9.38 48.93 75.20
C ASP A 145 8.48 49.17 76.43
N PRO A 146 8.64 50.23 77.26
CA PRO A 146 7.73 50.48 78.38
C PRO A 146 6.31 50.91 77.95
N GLU A 147 6.14 51.56 76.79
CA GLU A 147 4.81 51.89 76.25
C GLU A 147 4.10 50.64 75.68
N PHE A 148 4.88 49.71 75.12
CA PHE A 148 4.42 48.40 74.70
C PHE A 148 4.02 47.53 75.91
N ASP A 149 4.88 47.46 76.94
CA ASP A 149 4.63 46.65 78.13
C ASP A 149 3.45 47.20 78.96
N ALA A 150 3.29 48.52 79.07
CA ALA A 150 2.13 49.16 79.72
C ALA A 150 0.79 48.96 78.96
N ARG A 151 0.84 48.49 77.71
CA ARG A 151 -0.32 48.02 76.94
C ARG A 151 -0.52 46.52 77.09
N LEU A 152 0.55 45.73 76.91
CA LEU A 152 0.55 44.27 77.05
C LEU A 152 0.05 43.82 78.43
N ALA A 153 0.38 44.55 79.50
CA ALA A 153 -0.11 44.30 80.86
C ALA A 153 -1.65 44.46 81.04
N ARG A 154 -2.36 44.97 80.02
CA ARG A 154 -3.83 45.07 79.98
C ARG A 154 -4.48 43.91 79.24
N GLU A 155 -3.69 43.14 78.50
CA GLU A 155 -4.16 42.03 77.68
C GLU A 155 -3.92 40.68 78.38
N LYS A 156 -4.81 39.72 78.13
CA LYS A 156 -4.66 38.37 78.68
C LYS A 156 -3.57 37.63 77.92
N VAL A 157 -2.37 37.53 78.47
CA VAL A 157 -1.32 36.64 77.94
C VAL A 157 -1.76 35.19 78.13
N LEU A 158 -1.66 34.42 77.05
CA LEU A 158 -1.91 32.98 77.04
C LEU A 158 -0.55 32.26 77.10
N PRO A 159 -0.33 31.31 78.02
CA PRO A 159 0.77 30.38 77.88
C PRO A 159 0.57 29.58 76.60
N ASP A 160 1.61 29.42 75.79
CA ASP A 160 1.54 28.52 74.65
C ASP A 160 1.36 27.09 75.18
N GLY A 161 0.30 26.41 74.75
CA GLY A 161 0.15 24.98 75.02
C GLY A 161 1.22 24.22 74.24
N ASP A 162 1.88 23.26 74.88
CA ASP A 162 2.97 22.48 74.29
C ASP A 162 2.59 21.93 72.91
N GLN A 163 3.25 22.44 71.87
CA GLN A 163 3.41 21.70 70.62
C GLN A 163 4.49 20.63 70.78
N GLY A 164 4.30 19.76 71.78
CA GLY A 164 5.00 18.49 71.86
C GLY A 164 4.66 17.70 70.60
N GLY A 165 5.63 17.61 69.67
CA GLY A 165 5.42 17.00 68.38
C GLY A 165 5.00 15.54 68.52
N ALA A 166 3.70 15.27 68.33
CA ALA A 166 3.19 13.91 68.30
C ALA A 166 3.98 13.11 67.25
N ALA A 167 4.59 12.00 67.66
CA ALA A 167 5.40 11.20 66.75
C ALA A 167 4.53 10.77 65.54
N PRO A 168 5.01 10.94 64.30
CA PRO A 168 4.22 10.59 63.12
C PRO A 168 3.89 9.10 63.13
N LEU A 169 2.76 8.74 62.53
CA LEU A 169 2.41 7.33 62.31
C LEU A 169 3.55 6.59 61.59
N ALA A 170 3.71 5.30 61.92
CA ALA A 170 4.73 4.44 61.32
C ALA A 170 4.65 4.46 59.77
N PRO A 171 5.79 4.45 59.05
CA PRO A 171 5.81 4.65 57.59
C PRO A 171 4.90 3.71 56.79
N GLU A 172 4.74 2.47 57.27
CA GLU A 172 3.90 1.43 56.68
C GLU A 172 2.41 1.83 56.76
N VAL A 173 2.00 2.42 57.89
CA VAL A 173 0.63 2.91 58.13
C VAL A 173 0.38 4.19 57.32
N ARG A 174 1.36 5.10 57.21
CA ARG A 174 1.29 6.27 56.31
C ARG A 174 1.06 5.84 54.87
N SER A 175 1.90 4.92 54.39
CA SER A 175 1.83 4.35 53.04
C SER A 175 0.50 3.64 52.76
N GLN A 176 0.00 2.83 53.71
CA GLN A 176 -1.28 2.11 53.57
C GLN A 176 -2.48 3.07 53.42
N ILE A 177 -2.54 4.13 54.23
CA ILE A 177 -3.60 5.15 54.14
C ILE A 177 -3.50 5.89 52.79
N ARG A 178 -2.29 6.28 52.38
CA ARG A 178 -2.02 6.99 51.12
C ARG A 178 -2.45 6.16 49.90
N GLN A 179 -2.08 4.88 49.86
CA GLN A 179 -2.48 3.97 48.77
C GLN A 179 -4.00 3.80 48.71
N ARG A 180 -4.69 3.69 49.85
CA ARG A 180 -6.16 3.54 49.87
C ARG A 180 -6.89 4.81 49.43
N LEU A 181 -6.36 5.99 49.71
CA LEU A 181 -6.88 7.25 49.19
C LEU A 181 -6.65 7.38 47.67
N GLU A 182 -5.51 6.93 47.15
CA GLU A 182 -5.24 6.91 45.71
C GLU A 182 -6.09 5.85 44.96
N ASP A 183 -6.22 4.64 45.52
CA ASP A 183 -7.12 3.59 45.01
C ASP A 183 -8.56 4.12 44.86
N LEU A 184 -9.01 4.96 45.81
CA LEU A 184 -10.32 5.61 45.79
C LEU A 184 -10.39 6.78 44.79
N ARG A 185 -9.32 7.59 44.68
CA ARG A 185 -9.20 8.72 43.74
C ARG A 185 -9.35 8.27 42.30
N VAL A 186 -8.72 7.15 41.93
CA VAL A 186 -8.85 6.53 40.60
C VAL A 186 -10.30 6.13 40.32
N LEU A 187 -11.00 5.50 41.27
CA LEU A 187 -12.42 5.13 41.11
C LEU A 187 -13.37 6.33 41.05
N ARG A 188 -13.02 7.44 41.70
CA ARG A 188 -13.78 8.71 41.66
C ARG A 188 -13.40 9.64 40.50
N GLY A 189 -12.66 9.14 39.50
CA GLY A 189 -12.33 9.89 38.30
C GLY A 189 -11.38 11.07 38.53
N GLY A 190 -10.52 10.99 39.56
CA GLY A 190 -9.54 12.05 39.86
C GLY A 190 -10.04 13.11 40.86
N ASP A 191 -10.98 12.78 41.75
CA ASP A 191 -11.38 13.66 42.86
C ASP A 191 -10.22 13.89 43.84
N LEU A 192 -9.40 14.89 43.55
CA LEU A 192 -8.27 15.32 44.38
C LEU A 192 -8.73 15.92 45.72
N VAL A 193 -9.95 16.45 45.81
CA VAL A 193 -10.43 17.13 47.03
C VAL A 193 -10.90 16.10 48.04
N GLY A 194 -11.90 15.28 47.70
CA GLY A 194 -12.47 14.25 48.59
C GLY A 194 -11.57 13.05 48.87
N THR A 195 -10.29 13.13 48.51
CA THR A 195 -9.25 12.11 48.77
C THR A 195 -7.91 12.70 49.21
N ALA A 196 -7.79 14.02 49.46
CA ALA A 196 -6.53 14.64 49.84
C ALA A 196 -5.99 14.14 51.20
N SER A 197 -6.88 13.85 52.14
CA SER A 197 -6.59 13.20 53.42
C SER A 197 -7.83 12.47 53.97
N LEU A 198 -7.70 11.82 55.12
CA LEU A 198 -8.83 11.26 55.87
C LEU A 198 -9.78 12.34 56.39
N TRP A 199 -9.32 13.59 56.54
CA TRP A 199 -10.17 14.74 56.90
C TRP A 199 -11.08 15.15 55.73
N ASP A 200 -10.49 15.26 54.54
CA ASP A 200 -11.21 15.66 53.32
C ASP A 200 -12.15 14.54 52.83
N PHE A 201 -11.77 13.26 53.00
CA PHE A 201 -12.63 12.09 52.79
C PHE A 201 -13.92 12.11 53.63
N LEU A 202 -13.88 12.74 54.81
CA LEU A 202 -15.06 12.98 55.67
C LEU A 202 -15.75 14.34 55.40
N GLY A 203 -15.11 15.24 54.65
CA GLY A 203 -15.57 16.63 54.50
C GLY A 203 -15.52 17.45 55.80
N VAL A 204 -14.55 17.19 56.68
CA VAL A 204 -14.34 17.97 57.93
C VAL A 204 -12.98 18.66 57.95
N ALA A 205 -12.90 19.78 58.66
CA ALA A 205 -11.62 20.47 58.88
C ALA A 205 -10.76 19.72 59.93
N PRO A 206 -9.41 19.82 59.87
CA PRO A 206 -8.51 19.13 60.81
C PRO A 206 -8.62 19.58 62.28
N ASP A 207 -9.33 20.68 62.57
CA ASP A 207 -9.64 21.20 63.90
C ASP A 207 -11.06 20.85 64.38
N ALA A 208 -11.80 20.04 63.62
CA ALA A 208 -13.17 19.66 63.96
C ALA A 208 -13.25 18.83 65.26
N GLY A 209 -14.07 19.28 66.22
CA GLY A 209 -14.26 18.57 67.48
C GLY A 209 -14.80 17.13 67.31
N PRO A 210 -14.49 16.19 68.23
CA PRO A 210 -14.76 14.74 68.05
C PRO A 210 -16.21 14.38 67.71
N GLN A 211 -17.19 15.14 68.19
CA GLN A 211 -18.61 14.96 67.88
C GLN A 211 -18.90 15.21 66.38
N ARG A 212 -18.23 16.19 65.76
CA ARG A 212 -18.37 16.52 64.34
C ARG A 212 -17.68 15.50 63.45
N ILE A 213 -16.51 15.00 63.85
CA ILE A 213 -15.82 13.89 63.17
C ILE A 213 -16.72 12.65 63.17
N ARG A 214 -17.32 12.30 64.32
CA ARG A 214 -18.22 11.15 64.45
C ARG A 214 -19.47 11.29 63.59
N ALA A 215 -20.14 12.45 63.61
CA ALA A 215 -21.31 12.69 62.76
C ALA A 215 -21.00 12.62 61.25
N ALA A 216 -19.82 13.09 60.84
CA ALA A 216 -19.37 12.95 59.45
C ALA A 216 -19.09 11.49 59.08
N TRP A 217 -18.42 10.73 59.95
CA TRP A 217 -18.19 9.29 59.78
C TRP A 217 -19.49 8.51 59.66
N GLU A 218 -20.48 8.78 60.54
CA GLU A 218 -21.80 8.16 60.50
C GLU A 218 -22.54 8.46 59.19
N SER A 219 -22.45 9.70 58.68
CA SER A 219 -23.02 10.12 57.40
C SER A 219 -22.38 9.37 56.21
N VAL A 220 -21.05 9.32 56.15
CA VAL A 220 -20.31 8.62 55.08
C VAL A 220 -20.52 7.11 55.16
N ALA A 221 -20.56 6.52 56.36
CA ALA A 221 -20.87 5.11 56.58
C ALA A 221 -22.31 4.75 56.14
N ALA A 222 -23.30 5.58 56.49
CA ALA A 222 -24.68 5.39 56.04
C ALA A 222 -24.83 5.56 54.51
N GLY A 223 -24.05 6.47 53.91
CA GLY A 223 -23.92 6.59 52.45
C GLY A 223 -23.34 5.32 51.82
N ASN A 224 -22.24 4.80 52.39
CA ASN A 224 -21.57 3.62 51.88
C ASN A 224 -22.42 2.34 52.02
N ALA A 225 -23.17 2.20 53.11
CA ALA A 225 -24.07 1.08 53.34
C ALA A 225 -25.10 0.90 52.20
N ARG A 226 -25.61 2.02 51.64
CA ARG A 226 -26.60 2.05 50.56
C ARG A 226 -26.05 1.76 49.16
N ARG A 227 -24.74 1.71 48.96
CA ARG A 227 -24.12 1.41 47.64
C ARG A 227 -24.26 -0.06 47.22
N PRO A 228 -24.22 -0.38 45.92
CA PRO A 228 -23.97 -1.75 45.43
C PRO A 228 -22.69 -2.37 46.01
N HIS A 229 -22.54 -3.69 45.94
CA HIS A 229 -21.32 -4.35 46.39
C HIS A 229 -20.23 -4.29 45.32
N ASP A 230 -19.47 -3.19 45.32
CA ASP A 230 -18.43 -2.87 44.35
C ASP A 230 -17.08 -2.53 45.03
N ARG A 231 -16.03 -2.30 44.23
CA ARG A 231 -14.68 -1.97 44.73
C ARG A 231 -14.64 -0.64 45.49
N GLU A 232 -15.47 0.34 45.14
CA GLU A 232 -15.51 1.62 45.85
C GLU A 232 -16.14 1.45 47.24
N LYS A 233 -17.19 0.60 47.37
CA LYS A 233 -17.81 0.28 48.65
C LYS A 233 -16.83 -0.37 49.62
N THR A 234 -15.99 -1.28 49.13
CA THR A 234 -14.94 -1.95 49.93
C THR A 234 -13.86 -0.95 50.35
N LEU A 235 -13.29 -0.17 49.43
CA LEU A 235 -12.26 0.83 49.76
C LEU A 235 -12.78 1.94 50.69
N THR A 236 -14.04 2.35 50.52
CA THR A 236 -14.70 3.31 51.43
C THR A 236 -14.90 2.70 52.83
N ALA A 237 -15.11 1.37 52.95
CA ALA A 237 -15.19 0.70 54.24
C ALA A 237 -13.81 0.57 54.92
N ASP A 238 -12.75 0.22 54.18
CA ASP A 238 -11.36 0.24 54.66
C ASP A 238 -10.99 1.62 55.24
N LEU A 239 -11.24 2.69 54.48
CA LEU A 239 -10.95 4.06 54.90
C LEU A 239 -11.80 4.50 56.10
N LEU A 240 -13.07 4.09 56.19
CA LEU A 240 -13.89 4.33 57.38
C LEU A 240 -13.35 3.60 58.63
N ALA A 241 -12.74 2.42 58.49
CA ALA A 241 -12.07 1.74 59.61
C ALA A 241 -10.77 2.45 60.03
N MET A 242 -10.02 3.00 59.07
CA MET A 242 -8.84 3.82 59.34
C MET A 242 -9.21 5.14 60.03
N VAL A 243 -10.24 5.85 59.55
CA VAL A 243 -10.82 7.02 60.24
C VAL A 243 -11.21 6.68 61.67
N ARG A 244 -11.98 5.60 61.87
CA ARG A 244 -12.50 5.24 63.18
C ARG A 244 -11.36 5.00 64.17
N SER A 245 -10.40 4.16 63.81
CA SER A 245 -9.28 3.79 64.67
C SER A 245 -8.29 4.96 64.93
N ARG A 246 -8.13 5.91 64.00
CA ARG A 246 -7.12 6.98 64.09
C ARG A 246 -7.65 8.38 64.43
N LEU A 247 -8.91 8.69 64.13
CA LEU A 247 -9.50 10.03 64.32
C LEU A 247 -10.69 10.05 65.30
N ILE A 248 -11.19 8.89 65.75
CA ILE A 248 -12.35 8.79 66.67
C ILE A 248 -12.02 8.00 67.94
N GLU A 249 -11.22 6.93 67.82
CA GLU A 249 -10.81 6.06 68.93
C GLU A 249 -9.38 6.36 69.44
N SER A 250 -8.61 7.17 68.71
CA SER A 250 -7.26 7.65 69.06
C SER A 250 -7.17 9.18 68.98
N ASP A 251 -6.11 9.75 69.54
CA ASP A 251 -5.68 11.12 69.26
C ASP A 251 -5.37 11.29 67.75
N PRO A 252 -5.95 12.30 67.06
CA PRO A 252 -5.61 12.60 65.67
C PRO A 252 -4.21 13.21 65.44
N ALA A 253 -3.52 13.74 66.46
CA ALA A 253 -2.26 14.46 66.27
C ALA A 253 -1.14 13.66 65.57
N PRO A 254 -0.90 12.36 65.87
CA PRO A 254 0.03 11.51 65.12
C PRO A 254 -0.30 11.37 63.62
N TYR A 255 -1.58 11.44 63.24
CA TYR A 255 -1.99 11.40 61.83
C TYR A 255 -1.63 12.70 61.10
N THR A 256 -1.94 13.86 61.71
CA THR A 256 -1.58 15.18 61.16
C THR A 256 -0.06 15.39 61.10
N ALA A 257 0.69 14.87 62.09
CA ALA A 257 2.15 14.79 62.03
C ALA A 257 2.63 13.86 60.90
N GLY A 258 1.94 12.72 60.69
CA GLY A 258 2.20 11.80 59.58
C GLY A 258 2.03 12.41 58.19
N LEU A 259 1.00 13.25 57.98
CA LEU A 259 0.84 14.02 56.74
C LEU A 259 1.99 15.01 56.51
N SER A 260 2.47 15.66 57.58
CA SER A 260 3.62 16.57 57.52
C SER A 260 4.92 15.83 57.24
N ALA A 261 5.09 14.61 57.77
CA ALA A 261 6.21 13.74 57.45
C ALA A 261 6.16 13.21 56.01
N ASP A 262 4.99 12.83 55.48
CA ASP A 262 4.82 12.43 54.08
C ASP A 262 5.29 13.51 53.10
N VAL A 263 4.88 14.77 53.35
CA VAL A 263 5.30 15.92 52.53
C VAL A 263 6.77 16.28 52.78
N ALA A 264 7.32 16.02 53.97
CA ALA A 264 8.74 16.20 54.22
C ALA A 264 9.60 15.19 53.44
N ASP A 265 9.21 13.92 53.46
CA ASP A 265 9.85 12.83 52.73
C ASP A 265 9.80 13.08 51.20
N GLU A 266 8.68 13.62 50.69
CA GLU A 266 8.48 13.94 49.27
C GLU A 266 9.27 15.19 48.80
N LEU A 267 9.36 16.25 49.61
CA LEU A 267 10.03 17.50 49.23
C LEU A 267 11.54 17.51 49.48
N ARG A 268 12.04 16.65 50.37
CA ARG A 268 13.45 16.68 50.82
C ARG A 268 14.47 16.68 49.67
N PRO A 269 14.40 15.81 48.64
CA PRO A 269 15.37 15.83 47.54
C PRO A 269 15.40 17.14 46.75
N ALA A 270 14.25 17.79 46.57
CA ALA A 270 14.14 19.05 45.82
C ALA A 270 14.62 20.27 46.63
N VAL A 271 14.49 20.23 47.97
CA VAL A 271 15.13 21.22 48.84
C VAL A 271 16.65 20.98 48.86
N GLU A 272 17.10 19.72 48.93
CA GLU A 272 18.51 19.34 48.88
C GLU A 272 19.18 19.78 47.56
N GLU A 273 18.53 19.59 46.42
CA GLU A 273 18.98 20.09 45.10
C GLU A 273 19.24 21.60 45.13
N HIS A 274 18.26 22.40 45.56
CA HIS A 274 18.42 23.86 45.65
C HIS A 274 19.49 24.28 46.67
N VAL A 275 19.55 23.64 47.84
CA VAL A 275 20.55 23.97 48.87
C VAL A 275 21.98 23.63 48.41
N VAL A 276 22.17 22.54 47.67
CA VAL A 276 23.48 22.14 47.12
C VAL A 276 23.92 23.03 45.95
N LEU A 277 22.99 23.50 45.11
CA LEU A 277 23.30 24.34 43.95
C LEU A 277 23.43 25.83 44.29
N ASP A 278 22.47 26.38 45.03
CA ASP A 278 22.32 27.82 45.29
C ASP A 278 22.94 28.25 46.64
N GLY A 279 23.24 27.31 47.55
CA GLY A 279 23.77 27.56 48.91
C GLY A 279 22.73 28.12 49.90
N GLU A 280 21.62 28.65 49.40
CA GLU A 280 20.43 29.05 50.16
C GLU A 280 19.15 28.64 49.43
N LEU A 281 18.05 28.50 50.16
CA LEU A 281 16.74 28.33 49.54
C LEU A 281 16.18 29.71 49.15
N THR A 282 16.41 30.09 47.90
CA THR A 282 15.99 31.38 47.33
C THR A 282 14.47 31.59 47.38
N ALA A 283 14.02 32.85 47.36
CA ALA A 283 12.59 33.22 47.38
C ALA A 283 11.76 32.50 46.29
N VAL A 284 12.36 32.34 45.11
CA VAL A 284 11.72 31.76 43.92
C VAL A 284 11.62 30.24 44.05
N ALA A 285 12.67 29.58 44.55
CA ALA A 285 12.64 28.15 44.86
C ALA A 285 11.63 27.83 45.98
N TYR A 286 11.65 28.62 47.06
CA TYR A 286 10.74 28.49 48.21
C TYR A 286 9.26 28.58 47.80
N GLU A 287 8.84 29.64 47.11
CA GLU A 287 7.45 29.78 46.65
C GLU A 287 7.08 28.74 45.57
N GLY A 288 8.05 28.29 44.76
CA GLY A 288 7.88 27.17 43.83
C GLY A 288 7.54 25.86 44.54
N LEU A 289 8.31 25.49 45.56
CA LEU A 289 8.10 24.28 46.37
C LEU A 289 6.79 24.34 47.17
N VAL A 290 6.47 25.50 47.79
CA VAL A 290 5.18 25.71 48.47
C VAL A 290 4.01 25.47 47.51
N ARG A 291 4.10 25.97 46.27
CA ARG A 291 3.07 25.79 45.25
C ARG A 291 2.96 24.35 44.75
N ALA A 292 4.10 23.67 44.54
CA ALA A 292 4.13 22.28 44.12
C ALA A 292 3.49 21.34 45.17
N ALA A 293 3.86 21.51 46.43
CA ALA A 293 3.33 20.72 47.55
C ALA A 293 1.81 20.90 47.76
N LEU A 294 1.31 22.13 47.57
CA LEU A 294 -0.14 22.41 47.60
C LEU A 294 -0.87 21.81 46.39
N ALA A 295 -0.26 21.86 45.19
CA ALA A 295 -0.82 21.25 43.98
C ALA A 295 -0.87 19.70 44.07
N ALA A 296 0.03 19.07 44.85
CA ALA A 296 0.05 17.63 45.08
C ALA A 296 -1.12 17.10 45.94
N GLY A 297 -1.97 17.97 46.49
CA GLY A 297 -3.25 17.56 47.13
C GLY A 297 -3.08 16.63 48.32
N ARG A 298 -2.18 16.96 49.26
CA ARG A 298 -1.80 16.12 50.41
C ARG A 298 -2.53 16.45 51.73
N GLY A 299 -3.60 17.24 51.68
CA GLY A 299 -4.40 17.63 52.85
C GLY A 299 -3.72 18.60 53.84
N LEU A 300 -2.55 19.16 53.51
CA LEU A 300 -1.89 20.19 54.31
C LEU A 300 -2.27 21.60 53.82
N GLY A 301 -2.46 22.52 54.76
CA GLY A 301 -2.61 23.94 54.50
C GLY A 301 -1.28 24.65 54.26
N THR A 302 -1.33 25.81 53.60
CA THR A 302 -0.15 26.61 53.19
C THR A 302 0.89 26.82 54.30
N GLU A 303 0.45 27.13 55.52
CA GLU A 303 1.37 27.40 56.63
C GLU A 303 2.04 26.13 57.18
N GLN A 304 1.41 24.96 57.03
CA GLN A 304 2.02 23.66 57.38
C GLN A 304 3.07 23.28 56.33
N VAL A 305 2.74 23.42 55.03
CA VAL A 305 3.68 23.22 53.91
C VAL A 305 4.92 24.12 54.05
N LYS A 306 4.75 25.41 54.32
CA LYS A 306 5.85 26.34 54.60
C LYS A 306 6.69 25.89 55.81
N SER A 307 6.04 25.44 56.88
CA SER A 307 6.73 24.96 58.09
C SER A 307 7.56 23.70 57.83
N VAL A 308 7.08 22.79 56.97
CA VAL A 308 7.84 21.61 56.50
C VAL A 308 9.06 22.03 55.68
N ILE A 309 8.90 22.92 54.70
CA ILE A 309 10.02 23.38 53.85
C ILE A 309 11.08 24.13 54.66
N ILE A 310 10.67 25.00 55.60
CA ILE A 310 11.58 25.68 56.55
C ILE A 310 12.23 24.67 57.50
N GLY A 311 11.54 23.57 57.85
CA GLY A 311 12.10 22.45 58.60
C GLY A 311 13.24 21.78 57.85
N ILE A 312 12.98 21.31 56.63
CA ILE A 312 14.00 20.65 55.78
C ILE A 312 15.20 21.58 55.55
N ALA A 313 14.97 22.84 55.17
CA ALA A 313 16.06 23.80 54.96
C ALA A 313 16.90 24.01 56.23
N ARG A 314 16.29 23.98 57.42
CA ARG A 314 17.00 24.03 58.71
C ARG A 314 17.79 22.75 59.00
N ASP A 315 17.23 21.57 58.73
CA ASP A 315 17.94 20.29 58.87
C ASP A 315 19.23 20.27 58.03
N LEU A 316 19.18 20.91 56.85
CA LEU A 316 20.28 21.03 55.90
C LEU A 316 21.22 22.23 56.17
N GLY A 317 20.93 23.04 57.21
CA GLY A 317 21.74 24.21 57.59
C GLY A 317 21.62 25.43 56.66
N ALA A 318 20.64 25.47 55.76
CA ALA A 318 20.49 26.50 54.75
C ALA A 318 19.71 27.73 55.24
N ALA A 319 20.06 28.91 54.70
CA ALA A 319 19.21 30.10 54.80
C ALA A 319 17.96 29.96 53.90
N VAL A 320 16.85 30.61 54.28
CA VAL A 320 15.64 30.70 53.45
C VAL A 320 15.31 32.17 53.20
N SER A 321 15.50 32.61 51.97
CA SER A 321 15.36 34.02 51.58
C SER A 321 13.91 34.36 51.22
N THR A 322 13.06 34.69 52.19
CA THR A 322 11.64 35.01 51.95
C THR A 322 11.38 36.50 51.61
N GLY A 323 12.37 37.21 51.03
CA GLY A 323 12.45 38.67 51.08
C GLY A 323 12.75 39.37 49.76
N GLY A 324 11.85 39.27 48.77
CA GLY A 324 11.95 40.05 47.54
C GLY A 324 10.78 39.83 46.59
N ALA A 325 10.07 40.90 46.23
CA ALA A 325 9.09 40.87 45.14
C ALA A 325 9.83 40.95 43.80
N VAL A 326 10.36 39.81 43.34
CA VAL A 326 10.92 39.66 42.00
C VAL A 326 9.76 39.46 41.04
N ASP A 327 9.62 40.32 40.03
CA ASP A 327 8.64 40.11 38.96
C ASP A 327 9.00 38.84 38.18
N TYR A 328 8.09 37.86 38.18
CA TYR A 328 8.26 36.60 37.46
C TYR A 328 7.11 36.34 36.48
N VAL A 329 7.45 35.82 35.31
CA VAL A 329 6.50 35.22 34.37
C VAL A 329 6.44 33.72 34.66
N LEU A 330 5.25 33.12 34.61
CA LEU A 330 5.10 31.67 34.71
C LEU A 330 5.30 31.03 33.34
N CYS A 331 6.09 29.97 33.27
CA CYS A 331 6.13 29.12 32.07
C CYS A 331 4.76 28.42 31.89
N PRO A 332 4.11 28.50 30.72
CA PRO A 332 2.84 27.80 30.49
C PRO A 332 3.00 26.28 30.37
N GLY A 333 4.19 25.78 30.06
CA GLY A 333 4.49 24.35 29.93
C GLY A 333 4.80 23.67 31.25
N CYS A 334 5.87 24.07 31.95
CA CYS A 334 6.30 23.44 33.20
C CYS A 334 5.81 24.14 34.49
N GLY A 335 5.12 25.27 34.40
CA GLY A 335 4.62 26.03 35.55
C GLY A 335 5.70 26.72 36.41
N ARG A 336 6.98 26.55 36.10
CA ARG A 336 8.09 27.18 36.84
C ARG A 336 8.09 28.71 36.64
N PRO A 337 8.39 29.51 37.68
CA PRO A 337 8.58 30.95 37.57
C PRO A 337 9.93 31.29 36.95
N GLU A 338 9.93 32.27 36.04
CA GLU A 338 11.10 32.80 35.33
C GLU A 338 11.20 34.32 35.51
N PRO A 339 12.40 34.91 35.69
CA PRO A 339 12.55 36.34 35.93
C PRO A 339 12.13 37.17 34.70
N VAL A 340 11.27 38.16 34.92
CA VAL A 340 10.82 39.06 33.84
C VAL A 340 12.01 39.80 33.22
N GLY A 341 12.10 39.76 31.89
CA GLY A 341 13.18 40.42 31.13
C GLY A 341 14.47 39.61 30.97
N GLY A 342 14.58 38.41 31.56
CA GLY A 342 15.75 37.54 31.39
C GLY A 342 15.76 36.75 30.08
N SER A 343 14.64 36.12 29.72
CA SER A 343 14.51 35.28 28.52
C SER A 343 13.09 35.30 27.97
N THR A 344 12.92 34.93 26.70
CA THR A 344 11.60 34.73 26.05
C THR A 344 11.13 33.27 26.08
N THR A 345 12.02 32.35 26.44
CA THR A 345 11.79 30.90 26.61
C THR A 345 12.17 30.45 28.02
N CYS A 346 11.50 29.42 28.53
CA CYS A 346 11.77 28.84 29.84
C CYS A 346 13.12 28.11 29.84
N ARG A 347 13.98 28.37 30.82
CA ARG A 347 15.34 27.76 30.92
C ARG A 347 15.30 26.26 31.24
N TYR A 348 14.13 25.71 31.59
CA TYR A 348 13.94 24.33 32.03
C TYR A 348 13.17 23.45 31.03
N CYS A 349 12.53 24.03 30.01
CA CYS A 349 11.71 23.28 29.04
C CYS A 349 11.46 24.01 27.70
N ASP A 350 12.25 25.04 27.40
CA ASP A 350 12.30 25.86 26.16
C ASP A 350 10.98 26.49 25.69
N THR A 351 9.90 26.29 26.42
CA THR A 351 8.56 26.78 26.10
C THR A 351 8.52 28.31 26.18
N GLN A 352 7.93 28.97 25.18
CA GLN A 352 7.80 30.43 25.16
C GLN A 352 7.03 30.96 26.39
N LEU A 353 7.58 32.01 26.99
CA LEU A 353 7.06 32.69 28.18
C LEU A 353 6.09 33.83 27.81
N TYR A 354 6.15 34.29 26.56
CA TYR A 354 5.33 35.37 26.03
C TYR A 354 4.67 34.94 24.71
N THR A 355 3.51 35.51 24.42
CA THR A 355 2.73 35.27 23.20
C THR A 355 1.96 36.54 22.83
N ASP A 356 1.51 36.68 21.59
CA ASP A 356 0.68 37.80 21.18
C ASP A 356 -0.80 37.52 21.43
N CYS A 357 -1.50 38.44 22.12
CA CYS A 357 -2.93 38.32 22.34
C CYS A 357 -3.69 38.45 21.01
N PRO A 358 -4.37 37.40 20.51
CA PRO A 358 -4.94 37.37 19.16
C PRO A 358 -6.10 38.37 18.97
N ALA A 359 -6.71 38.83 20.06
CA ALA A 359 -7.71 39.89 20.04
C ALA A 359 -7.18 41.32 19.82
N CYS A 360 -5.87 41.59 20.00
CA CYS A 360 -5.35 42.96 19.96
C CYS A 360 -3.87 43.13 19.57
N GLY A 361 -3.16 42.05 19.18
CA GLY A 361 -1.74 42.11 18.79
C GLY A 361 -0.81 42.61 19.90
N SER A 362 -1.18 42.40 21.17
CA SER A 362 -0.35 42.81 22.31
C SER A 362 0.43 41.62 22.84
N LEU A 363 1.76 41.71 22.80
CA LEU A 363 2.63 40.80 23.53
C LEU A 363 2.17 40.75 25.00
N THR A 364 2.07 39.53 25.52
CA THR A 364 1.53 39.25 26.85
C THR A 364 2.13 37.94 27.37
N GLU A 365 2.07 37.73 28.69
CA GLU A 365 2.61 36.53 29.32
C GLU A 365 1.79 35.31 28.87
N ALA A 366 2.46 34.28 28.33
CA ALA A 366 1.77 33.11 27.78
C ALA A 366 0.96 32.34 28.84
N ALA A 367 1.37 32.43 30.12
CA ALA A 367 0.62 31.87 31.24
C ALA A 367 -0.50 32.78 31.81
N ALA A 368 -0.68 34.02 31.34
CA ALA A 368 -1.71 34.92 31.85
C ALA A 368 -3.13 34.38 31.62
N VAL A 369 -4.05 34.68 32.54
CA VAL A 369 -5.46 34.28 32.45
C VAL A 369 -6.20 35.18 31.44
N THR A 370 -5.92 36.47 31.48
CA THR A 370 -6.49 37.52 30.61
C THR A 370 -5.40 38.47 30.12
N CYS A 371 -5.56 39.01 28.91
CA CYS A 371 -4.65 40.01 28.37
C CYS A 371 -4.80 41.34 29.14
N ARG A 372 -3.70 41.84 29.73
CA ARG A 372 -3.68 43.09 30.51
C ARG A 372 -4.10 44.34 29.71
N ARG A 373 -4.10 44.30 28.37
CA ARG A 373 -4.44 45.44 27.49
C ARG A 373 -5.91 45.49 27.07
N CYS A 374 -6.57 44.35 26.86
CA CYS A 374 -7.93 44.28 26.31
C CYS A 374 -8.90 43.38 27.09
N GLY A 375 -8.46 42.76 28.20
CA GLY A 375 -9.27 41.87 29.03
C GLY A 375 -9.54 40.47 28.42
N TYR A 376 -9.15 40.23 27.17
CA TYR A 376 -9.45 38.99 26.46
C TYR A 376 -8.86 37.73 27.12
N SER A 377 -9.60 36.62 27.07
CA SER A 377 -9.37 35.41 27.86
C SER A 377 -8.36 34.45 27.22
N LEU A 378 -7.08 34.67 27.53
CA LEU A 378 -5.96 33.84 27.11
C LEU A 378 -6.04 32.40 27.67
N ARG A 379 -6.75 32.19 28.79
CA ARG A 379 -7.05 30.85 29.32
C ARG A 379 -7.89 30.02 28.34
N GLN A 380 -8.86 30.62 27.66
CA GLN A 380 -9.72 29.89 26.71
C GLN A 380 -8.99 29.61 25.39
N VAL A 381 -8.12 30.52 24.93
CA VAL A 381 -7.22 30.27 23.78
C VAL A 381 -6.30 29.08 24.05
N ARG A 382 -5.65 29.03 25.22
CA ARG A 382 -4.80 27.89 25.60
C ARG A 382 -5.59 26.59 25.68
N ALA A 383 -6.74 26.57 26.35
CA ALA A 383 -7.59 25.39 26.42
C ALA A 383 -8.01 24.85 25.03
N ALA A 384 -8.16 25.72 24.02
CA ALA A 384 -8.38 25.30 22.64
C ALA A 384 -7.12 24.72 21.99
N GLY A 385 -5.94 25.32 22.20
CA GLY A 385 -4.64 24.79 21.77
C GLY A 385 -4.32 23.43 22.39
N ASP A 386 -4.52 23.28 23.70
CA ASP A 386 -4.34 22.04 24.45
C ASP A 386 -5.28 20.94 23.90
N ALA A 387 -6.54 21.28 23.62
CA ALA A 387 -7.49 20.35 23.02
C ALA A 387 -7.11 19.93 21.59
N LEU A 388 -6.57 20.84 20.77
CA LEU A 388 -6.05 20.53 19.43
C LEU A 388 -4.86 19.57 19.51
N THR A 389 -3.94 19.79 20.46
CA THR A 389 -2.80 18.90 20.72
C THR A 389 -3.24 17.51 21.18
N VAL A 390 -4.26 17.41 22.04
CA VAL A 390 -4.84 16.12 22.45
C VAL A 390 -5.48 15.37 21.26
N VAL A 391 -6.07 16.07 20.29
CA VAL A 391 -6.61 15.45 19.06
C VAL A 391 -5.48 14.96 18.14
N ARG A 392 -4.38 15.73 17.99
CA ARG A 392 -3.17 15.30 17.25
C ARG A 392 -2.55 14.06 17.87
N GLN A 393 -2.27 14.08 19.18
CA GLN A 393 -1.71 12.95 19.91
C GLN A 393 -2.59 11.69 19.76
N ALA A 394 -3.91 11.83 19.80
CA ALA A 394 -4.82 10.70 19.58
C ALA A 394 -4.75 10.14 18.15
N LEU A 395 -4.49 10.95 17.11
CA LEU A 395 -4.22 10.43 15.76
C LEU A 395 -2.85 9.74 15.67
N GLU A 396 -1.82 10.30 16.29
CA GLU A 396 -0.45 9.76 16.30
C GLU A 396 -0.34 8.42 17.05
N ASP A 397 -1.07 8.26 18.16
CA ASP A 397 -1.20 6.98 18.88
C ASP A 397 -2.17 5.98 18.19
N GLY A 398 -2.68 6.30 16.99
CA GLY A 398 -3.54 5.40 16.22
C GLY A 398 -4.94 5.23 16.83
N ARG A 399 -5.50 6.28 17.44
CA ARG A 399 -6.78 6.30 18.17
C ARG A 399 -7.79 7.29 17.54
N PRO A 400 -8.20 7.10 16.27
CA PRO A 400 -9.01 8.07 15.54
C PRO A 400 -10.43 8.24 16.12
N ARG A 401 -10.96 7.28 16.90
CA ARG A 401 -12.25 7.47 17.60
C ARG A 401 -12.10 8.44 18.76
N ALA A 402 -11.05 8.31 19.57
CA ALA A 402 -10.71 9.25 20.65
C ALA A 402 -10.38 10.65 20.10
N ALA A 403 -9.73 10.73 18.93
CA ALA A 403 -9.49 11.99 18.22
C ALA A 403 -10.81 12.65 17.78
N ARG A 404 -11.71 11.90 17.13
CA ARG A 404 -13.06 12.36 16.75
C ARG A 404 -13.84 12.89 17.96
N ASP A 405 -13.85 12.12 19.04
CA ASP A 405 -14.59 12.48 20.25
C ASP A 405 -13.90 13.67 20.96
N GLY A 406 -12.60 13.87 20.75
CA GLY A 406 -11.83 15.05 21.15
C GLY A 406 -12.16 16.34 20.37
N LEU A 407 -12.50 16.25 19.08
CA LEU A 407 -12.92 17.42 18.29
C LEU A 407 -14.18 18.10 18.86
N SER A 408 -15.04 17.37 19.59
CA SER A 408 -16.15 17.98 20.33
C SER A 408 -15.67 18.98 21.40
N ARG A 409 -14.56 18.65 22.09
CA ARG A 409 -13.93 19.51 23.10
C ARG A 409 -13.21 20.68 22.46
N VAL A 410 -12.55 20.48 21.32
CA VAL A 410 -11.97 21.56 20.50
C VAL A 410 -13.03 22.58 20.10
N ARG A 411 -14.16 22.14 19.53
CA ARG A 411 -15.28 23.02 19.14
C ARG A 411 -15.84 23.81 20.32
N ALA A 412 -16.01 23.16 21.49
CA ALA A 412 -16.46 23.83 22.70
C ALA A 412 -15.43 24.86 23.22
N ALA A 413 -14.13 24.56 23.18
CA ALA A 413 -13.08 25.47 23.61
C ALA A 413 -12.92 26.67 22.67
N LEU A 414 -12.99 26.46 21.35
CA LEU A 414 -13.01 27.54 20.35
C LEU A 414 -14.24 28.44 20.50
N ALA A 415 -15.43 27.86 20.68
CA ALA A 415 -16.65 28.63 20.94
C ALA A 415 -16.56 29.45 22.24
N ALA A 416 -15.92 28.91 23.28
CA ALA A 416 -15.69 29.61 24.54
C ALA A 416 -14.63 30.72 24.41
N ALA A 417 -13.61 30.55 23.56
CA ALA A 417 -12.61 31.59 23.25
C ALA A 417 -13.19 32.69 22.33
N GLY A 418 -14.19 32.37 21.50
CA GLY A 418 -14.85 33.31 20.60
C GLY A 418 -14.02 33.69 19.37
N PRO A 419 -14.53 34.58 18.50
CA PRO A 419 -13.95 34.86 17.18
C PRO A 419 -12.55 35.48 17.23
N ALA A 420 -12.19 36.10 18.35
CA ALA A 420 -10.88 36.69 18.57
C ALA A 420 -9.75 35.68 18.87
N ALA A 421 -10.04 34.36 18.88
CA ALA A 421 -9.03 33.31 18.98
C ALA A 421 -8.19 33.16 17.69
N GLY A 422 -8.64 33.75 16.58
CA GLY A 422 -7.96 33.74 15.29
C GLY A 422 -8.39 32.60 14.37
N ASN A 423 -8.46 32.90 13.07
CA ASN A 423 -8.90 31.94 12.03
C ASN A 423 -8.03 30.68 11.99
N SER A 424 -6.76 30.77 12.34
CA SER A 424 -5.80 29.65 12.35
C SER A 424 -6.19 28.52 13.30
N ALA A 425 -6.77 28.84 14.46
CA ALA A 425 -7.19 27.82 15.43
C ALA A 425 -8.46 27.07 14.97
N ALA A 426 -9.34 27.75 14.21
CA ALA A 426 -10.49 27.13 13.55
C ALA A 426 -10.05 26.28 12.34
N GLN A 427 -9.18 26.82 11.48
CA GLN A 427 -8.60 26.10 10.33
C GLN A 427 -7.89 24.81 10.77
N ALA A 428 -7.11 24.84 11.85
CA ALA A 428 -6.48 23.66 12.42
C ALA A 428 -7.49 22.62 12.96
N ALA A 429 -8.69 23.05 13.40
CA ALA A 429 -9.75 22.13 13.83
C ALA A 429 -10.45 21.47 12.63
N ASP A 430 -10.67 22.21 11.54
CA ASP A 430 -11.29 21.70 10.30
C ASP A 430 -10.32 20.79 9.50
N GLU A 431 -9.02 21.09 9.55
CA GLU A 431 -7.94 20.21 9.08
C GLU A 431 -7.94 18.89 9.86
N LEU A 432 -7.94 18.96 11.20
CA LEU A 432 -7.97 17.76 12.05
C LEU A 432 -9.28 16.96 11.92
N ASP A 433 -10.43 17.60 11.70
CA ASP A 433 -11.68 16.90 11.38
C ASP A 433 -11.59 16.16 10.04
N SER A 434 -10.93 16.76 9.05
CA SER A 434 -10.69 16.13 7.75
C SER A 434 -9.71 14.96 7.85
N LEU A 435 -8.65 15.08 8.65
CA LEU A 435 -7.72 13.98 8.96
C LEU A 435 -8.37 12.85 9.75
N VAL A 436 -9.22 13.17 10.74
CA VAL A 436 -10.03 12.18 11.48
C VAL A 436 -10.98 11.43 10.55
N ARG A 437 -11.70 12.14 9.66
CA ARG A 437 -12.58 11.49 8.67
C ARG A 437 -11.79 10.58 7.72
N ALA A 438 -10.63 11.02 7.24
CA ALA A 438 -9.75 10.20 6.40
C ALA A 438 -9.24 8.95 7.14
N ALA A 439 -8.81 9.08 8.40
CA ALA A 439 -8.34 7.96 9.22
C ALA A 439 -9.45 6.92 9.48
N LEU A 440 -10.68 7.37 9.76
CA LEU A 440 -11.82 6.47 9.95
C LEU A 440 -12.23 5.76 8.64
N ALA A 441 -12.22 6.45 7.49
CA ALA A 441 -12.48 5.84 6.19
C ALA A 441 -11.39 4.82 5.79
N ALA A 442 -10.11 5.14 6.04
CA ALA A 442 -9.00 4.22 5.84
C ALA A 442 -9.08 3.00 6.78
N THR A 443 -9.59 3.17 8.00
CA THR A 443 -9.85 2.08 8.94
C THR A 443 -10.92 1.13 8.43
N GLU A 444 -12.04 1.66 7.93
CA GLU A 444 -13.13 0.86 7.35
C GLU A 444 -12.64 0.09 6.10
N ALA A 445 -11.85 0.72 5.24
CA ALA A 445 -11.19 0.05 4.12
C ALA A 445 -10.19 -1.03 4.57
N GLY A 446 -9.47 -0.79 5.66
CA GLY A 446 -8.58 -1.78 6.30
C GLY A 446 -9.31 -3.01 6.82
N TRP A 447 -10.46 -2.82 7.48
CA TRP A 447 -11.33 -3.92 7.94
C TRP A 447 -11.96 -4.69 6.77
N ARG A 448 -12.45 -4.01 5.73
CA ARG A 448 -12.97 -4.67 4.51
C ARG A 448 -11.91 -5.51 3.82
N ALA A 449 -10.70 -4.97 3.67
CA ALA A 449 -9.58 -5.72 3.10
C ALA A 449 -9.17 -6.91 3.99
N LEU A 450 -9.17 -6.76 5.32
CA LEU A 450 -8.88 -7.89 6.23
C LEU A 450 -9.87 -9.05 6.04
N ALA A 451 -11.15 -8.75 5.85
CA ALA A 451 -12.16 -9.75 5.55
C ALA A 451 -11.91 -10.42 4.18
N GLU A 452 -11.45 -9.68 3.17
CA GLU A 452 -11.08 -10.20 1.85
C GLU A 452 -9.84 -11.11 1.89
N GLU A 453 -8.77 -10.71 2.59
CA GLU A 453 -7.57 -11.56 2.76
C GLU A 453 -7.95 -12.89 3.44
N ARG A 454 -8.78 -12.85 4.50
CA ARG A 454 -9.27 -14.09 5.16
C ARG A 454 -10.18 -14.92 4.24
N ALA A 455 -11.10 -14.30 3.51
CA ALA A 455 -11.99 -15.00 2.58
C ALA A 455 -11.24 -15.63 1.39
N THR A 456 -10.09 -15.08 1.02
CA THR A 456 -9.21 -15.62 -0.04
C THR A 456 -8.02 -16.42 0.51
N LEU A 457 -8.08 -16.83 1.79
CA LEU A 457 -7.11 -17.69 2.46
C LEU A 457 -5.66 -17.16 2.44
N ARG A 458 -5.50 -15.83 2.64
CA ARG A 458 -4.21 -15.10 2.70
C ARG A 458 -3.85 -14.68 4.13
N PRO A 459 -3.44 -15.62 5.02
CA PRO A 459 -3.14 -15.33 6.42
C PRO A 459 -1.95 -14.39 6.64
N ASP A 460 -0.90 -14.41 5.82
CA ASP A 460 0.27 -13.54 6.05
C ASP A 460 -0.09 -12.07 5.76
N ALA A 461 -0.83 -11.80 4.68
CA ALA A 461 -1.41 -10.49 4.38
C ALA A 461 -2.46 -10.05 5.41
N ALA A 462 -3.28 -10.99 5.92
CA ALA A 462 -4.24 -10.71 7.00
C ALA A 462 -3.54 -10.29 8.30
N VAL A 463 -2.44 -10.94 8.68
CA VAL A 463 -1.62 -10.57 9.85
C VAL A 463 -1.04 -9.16 9.69
N GLU A 464 -0.48 -8.81 8.53
CA GLU A 464 0.03 -7.44 8.28
C GLU A 464 -1.10 -6.40 8.27
N ARG A 465 -2.26 -6.71 7.70
CA ARG A 465 -3.44 -5.84 7.74
C ARG A 465 -3.92 -5.58 9.18
N ALA A 466 -3.91 -6.62 10.03
CA ALA A 466 -4.25 -6.50 11.44
C ALA A 466 -3.18 -5.72 12.23
N ARG A 467 -1.88 -5.89 11.94
CA ARG A 467 -0.79 -5.06 12.49
C ARG A 467 -0.97 -3.58 12.14
N TRP A 468 -1.34 -3.27 10.89
CA TRP A 468 -1.64 -1.91 10.46
C TRP A 468 -2.86 -1.33 11.21
N LEU A 469 -3.94 -2.10 11.36
CA LEU A 469 -5.12 -1.68 12.14
C LEU A 469 -4.78 -1.44 13.62
N VAL A 470 -3.94 -2.27 14.25
CA VAL A 470 -3.43 -2.01 15.62
C VAL A 470 -2.61 -0.73 15.69
N ALA A 471 -1.81 -0.43 14.66
CA ALA A 471 -0.93 0.74 14.64
C ALA A 471 -1.63 2.06 14.26
N ARG A 472 -2.86 2.03 13.72
CA ARG A 472 -3.57 3.21 13.16
C ARG A 472 -5.02 3.38 13.61
N ALA A 473 -5.62 2.34 14.19
CA ALA A 473 -7.05 2.28 14.47
C ALA A 473 -7.39 1.48 15.76
N ALA A 474 -6.50 1.49 16.76
CA ALA A 474 -6.56 0.66 17.96
C ALA A 474 -7.85 0.78 18.78
N ASP A 475 -8.61 1.88 18.63
CA ASP A 475 -9.87 2.16 19.32
C ASP A 475 -11.13 2.07 18.43
N VAL A 476 -10.98 1.59 17.19
CA VAL A 476 -12.07 1.36 16.25
C VAL A 476 -12.32 -0.15 16.12
N PRO A 477 -13.40 -0.69 16.72
CA PRO A 477 -13.75 -2.08 16.56
C PRO A 477 -14.17 -2.40 15.12
N GLY A 478 -14.00 -3.66 14.73
CA GLY A 478 -14.43 -4.18 13.43
C GLY A 478 -15.95 -4.37 13.34
N PRO A 479 -16.46 -4.86 12.18
CA PRO A 479 -17.88 -5.10 11.97
C PRO A 479 -18.50 -6.13 12.93
N ASP A 480 -17.68 -6.98 13.55
CA ASP A 480 -18.04 -7.98 14.57
C ASP A 480 -17.92 -7.44 16.01
N GLY A 481 -17.55 -6.16 16.18
CA GLY A 481 -17.39 -5.50 17.47
C GLY A 481 -16.03 -5.71 18.15
N ARG A 482 -15.12 -6.52 17.59
CA ARG A 482 -13.81 -6.82 18.20
C ARG A 482 -12.75 -5.77 17.89
N LEU A 483 -11.78 -5.62 18.78
CA LEU A 483 -10.68 -4.66 18.60
C LEU A 483 -9.55 -5.26 17.74
N PRO A 484 -8.78 -4.43 17.00
CA PRO A 484 -7.70 -4.91 16.13
C PRO A 484 -6.68 -5.83 16.83
N ALA A 485 -6.39 -5.58 18.10
CA ALA A 485 -5.42 -6.35 18.89
C ALA A 485 -5.90 -7.78 19.19
N GLU A 486 -7.21 -7.98 19.38
CA GLU A 486 -7.82 -9.29 19.62
C GLU A 486 -7.75 -10.13 18.34
N VAL A 487 -8.11 -9.53 17.20
CA VAL A 487 -8.07 -10.16 15.88
C VAL A 487 -6.63 -10.45 15.44
N LEU A 488 -5.67 -9.58 15.74
CA LEU A 488 -4.24 -9.85 15.52
C LEU A 488 -3.74 -11.03 16.36
N GLY A 489 -4.21 -11.17 17.60
CA GLY A 489 -3.88 -12.30 18.47
C GLY A 489 -4.36 -13.64 17.89
N GLU A 490 -5.61 -13.68 17.42
CA GLU A 490 -6.19 -14.83 16.71
C GLU A 490 -5.39 -15.20 15.45
N LEU A 491 -5.17 -14.23 14.55
CA LEU A 491 -4.43 -14.45 13.30
C LEU A 491 -2.98 -14.88 13.53
N THR A 492 -2.33 -14.37 14.58
CA THR A 492 -0.96 -14.80 14.97
C THR A 492 -0.95 -16.25 15.47
N ALA A 493 -2.01 -16.71 16.15
CA ALA A 493 -2.16 -18.10 16.55
C ALA A 493 -2.44 -19.02 15.34
N GLU A 494 -3.28 -18.58 14.39
CA GLU A 494 -3.51 -19.28 13.11
C GLU A 494 -2.19 -19.41 12.31
N GLN A 495 -1.43 -18.32 12.16
CA GLN A 495 -0.11 -18.33 11.50
C GLN A 495 0.88 -19.29 12.20
N ALA A 496 0.85 -19.38 13.53
CA ALA A 496 1.67 -20.33 14.27
C ALA A 496 1.25 -21.80 14.06
N VAL A 497 -0.05 -22.09 13.82
CA VAL A 497 -0.50 -23.42 13.39
C VAL A 497 0.01 -23.74 11.98
N ILE A 498 -0.05 -22.76 11.06
CA ILE A 498 0.43 -22.92 9.67
C ILE A 498 1.93 -23.21 9.66
N ARG A 499 2.76 -22.45 10.40
CA ARG A 499 4.20 -22.71 10.49
C ARG A 499 4.52 -24.12 10.99
N ARG A 500 3.84 -24.60 12.04
CA ARG A 500 4.01 -25.99 12.52
C ARG A 500 3.62 -27.05 11.48
N ARG A 501 2.64 -26.77 10.61
CA ARG A 501 2.30 -27.65 9.49
C ARG A 501 3.40 -27.65 8.41
N VAL A 502 4.03 -26.51 8.14
CA VAL A 502 5.20 -26.43 7.23
C VAL A 502 6.41 -27.15 7.81
N GLU A 503 6.71 -26.97 9.10
CA GLU A 503 7.79 -27.67 9.81
C GLU A 503 7.57 -29.19 9.78
N ALA A 504 6.34 -29.66 10.06
CA ALA A 504 5.99 -31.07 9.97
C ALA A 504 6.09 -31.61 8.52
N ALA A 505 5.70 -30.82 7.50
CA ALA A 505 5.85 -31.21 6.11
C ALA A 505 7.34 -31.38 5.71
N ARG A 506 8.22 -30.47 6.14
CA ARG A 506 9.68 -30.52 5.90
C ARG A 506 10.39 -31.73 6.54
N ALA A 507 9.70 -32.51 7.39
CA ALA A 507 10.21 -33.75 7.97
C ALA A 507 9.79 -35.03 7.21
N LEU A 508 9.05 -34.90 6.10
CA LEU A 508 8.56 -36.03 5.29
C LEU A 508 9.54 -36.38 4.16
N SER A 509 9.28 -37.49 3.46
CA SER A 509 9.97 -37.80 2.18
C SER A 509 9.56 -36.80 1.08
N SER A 510 10.42 -36.55 0.08
CA SER A 510 10.24 -35.48 -0.93
C SER A 510 8.83 -35.43 -1.56
N ASP A 511 8.29 -36.57 -1.98
CA ASP A 511 6.97 -36.63 -2.65
C ASP A 511 5.83 -36.37 -1.66
N GLN A 512 5.98 -36.82 -0.40
CA GLN A 512 5.03 -36.55 0.68
C GLN A 512 5.12 -35.09 1.17
N GLN A 513 6.32 -34.51 1.18
CA GLN A 513 6.58 -33.12 1.53
C GLN A 513 5.95 -32.18 0.48
N GLU A 514 6.08 -32.46 -0.81
CA GLU A 514 5.41 -31.70 -1.87
C GLU A 514 3.89 -31.72 -1.68
N ALA A 515 3.29 -32.91 -1.52
CA ALA A 515 1.85 -33.04 -1.29
C ALA A 515 1.38 -32.33 0.00
N ALA A 516 2.16 -32.43 1.09
CA ALA A 516 1.84 -31.77 2.36
C ALA A 516 1.96 -30.24 2.29
N LEU A 517 2.95 -29.70 1.57
CA LEU A 517 3.11 -28.26 1.37
C LEU A 517 1.99 -27.69 0.48
N VAL A 518 1.60 -28.39 -0.59
CA VAL A 518 0.42 -28.02 -1.40
C VAL A 518 -0.86 -28.06 -0.55
N ALA A 519 -1.01 -29.03 0.36
CA ALA A 519 -2.12 -29.07 1.31
C ALA A 519 -2.06 -27.98 2.41
N VAL A 520 -0.90 -27.38 2.68
CA VAL A 520 -0.80 -26.14 3.47
C VAL A 520 -1.28 -24.95 2.65
N LEU A 521 -0.73 -24.77 1.44
CA LEU A 521 -1.06 -23.64 0.56
C LEU A 521 -2.55 -23.59 0.18
N ALA A 522 -3.20 -24.74 0.01
CA ALA A 522 -4.65 -24.84 -0.17
C ALA A 522 -5.51 -24.29 0.99
N THR A 523 -4.88 -23.96 2.13
CA THR A 523 -5.49 -23.35 3.32
C THR A 523 -4.80 -22.05 3.77
N ALA A 524 -3.72 -21.65 3.09
CA ALA A 524 -2.83 -20.55 3.47
C ALA A 524 -2.01 -20.12 2.23
N ALA A 525 -2.69 -19.53 1.25
CA ALA A 525 -2.22 -19.39 -0.13
C ALA A 525 -1.01 -18.45 -0.30
N ASP A 526 -0.85 -17.47 0.60
CA ASP A 526 0.28 -16.54 0.61
C ASP A 526 1.43 -16.97 1.54
N SER A 527 1.31 -18.11 2.23
CA SER A 527 2.22 -18.50 3.32
C SER A 527 3.67 -18.60 2.84
N HIS A 528 4.49 -17.61 3.22
CA HIS A 528 5.83 -17.47 2.68
C HIS A 528 6.75 -18.64 3.06
N ASP A 529 6.61 -19.13 4.31
CA ASP A 529 7.29 -20.33 4.82
C ASP A 529 6.99 -21.59 3.98
N ALA A 530 5.76 -21.71 3.45
CA ALA A 530 5.31 -22.84 2.64
C ALA A 530 5.74 -22.70 1.16
N LEU A 531 5.58 -21.50 0.58
CA LEU A 531 6.00 -21.18 -0.78
C LEU A 531 7.51 -21.39 -0.96
N ALA A 532 8.33 -20.88 -0.04
CA ALA A 532 9.78 -21.07 -0.07
C ALA A 532 10.18 -22.55 0.10
N ALA A 533 9.47 -23.30 0.95
CA ALA A 533 9.72 -24.73 1.14
C ALA A 533 9.35 -25.57 -0.10
N LEU A 534 8.32 -25.16 -0.85
CA LEU A 534 7.91 -25.83 -2.09
C LEU A 534 8.86 -25.47 -3.24
N ALA A 535 9.30 -24.21 -3.33
CA ALA A 535 10.29 -23.75 -4.31
C ALA A 535 11.63 -24.51 -4.19
N ALA A 536 12.04 -24.88 -2.97
CA ALA A 536 13.24 -25.65 -2.72
C ALA A 536 13.15 -27.14 -3.14
N LEU A 537 11.97 -27.67 -3.46
CA LEU A 537 11.82 -29.07 -3.88
C LEU A 537 12.03 -29.22 -5.40
N PRO A 538 12.82 -30.22 -5.86
CA PRO A 538 12.93 -30.54 -7.28
C PRO A 538 11.55 -30.95 -7.82
N LEU A 539 11.21 -30.49 -9.02
CA LEU A 539 9.98 -30.92 -9.69
C LEU A 539 10.22 -32.30 -10.34
N GLN A 540 9.30 -33.25 -10.14
CA GLN A 540 9.40 -34.56 -10.77
C GLN A 540 9.32 -34.42 -12.30
N PRO A 541 10.13 -35.15 -13.08
CA PRO A 541 10.08 -35.09 -14.53
C PRO A 541 8.80 -35.75 -15.09
N PRO A 542 8.41 -35.45 -16.35
CA PRO A 542 7.47 -36.29 -17.08
C PRO A 542 8.06 -37.70 -17.27
N THR A 543 7.20 -38.69 -17.51
CA THR A 543 7.62 -40.09 -17.72
C THR A 543 7.16 -40.63 -19.08
N ASP A 544 7.69 -41.77 -19.51
CA ASP A 544 7.32 -42.46 -20.76
C ASP A 544 7.30 -41.54 -22.00
N LEU A 545 8.30 -40.66 -22.12
CA LEU A 545 8.47 -39.80 -23.28
C LEU A 545 8.82 -40.64 -24.52
N THR A 546 7.96 -40.55 -25.53
CA THR A 546 8.06 -41.27 -26.80
C THR A 546 7.97 -40.30 -27.96
N SER A 547 8.58 -40.69 -29.09
CA SER A 547 8.65 -39.91 -30.32
C SER A 547 8.44 -40.81 -31.52
N VAL A 548 7.45 -40.50 -32.35
CA VAL A 548 7.10 -41.27 -33.55
C VAL A 548 7.02 -40.32 -34.75
N LEU A 549 7.62 -40.71 -35.87
CA LEU A 549 7.50 -39.99 -37.14
C LEU A 549 6.14 -40.33 -37.78
N ALA A 550 5.28 -39.34 -37.99
CA ALA A 550 3.95 -39.50 -38.56
C ALA A 550 3.55 -38.24 -39.35
N ASP A 551 2.96 -38.42 -40.54
CA ASP A 551 2.39 -37.36 -41.39
C ASP A 551 3.25 -36.08 -41.45
N ASP A 552 4.51 -36.25 -41.89
CA ASP A 552 5.50 -35.17 -42.05
C ASP A 552 5.88 -34.39 -40.77
N ALA A 553 5.59 -34.94 -39.58
CA ALA A 553 5.98 -34.39 -38.28
C ALA A 553 6.56 -35.48 -37.33
N VAL A 554 7.27 -35.05 -36.29
CA VAL A 554 7.61 -35.92 -35.15
C VAL A 554 6.57 -35.71 -34.05
N LEU A 555 5.70 -36.69 -33.83
CA LEU A 555 4.72 -36.68 -32.75
C LEU A 555 5.39 -37.13 -31.45
N LEU A 556 5.41 -36.23 -30.46
CA LEU A 556 5.92 -36.46 -29.12
C LEU A 556 4.74 -36.73 -28.18
N ARG A 557 4.86 -37.74 -27.31
CA ARG A 557 3.84 -38.07 -26.29
C ARG A 557 4.53 -38.52 -24.99
N TRP A 558 4.04 -38.07 -23.85
CA TRP A 558 4.57 -38.43 -22.53
C TRP A 558 3.43 -38.64 -21.52
N ARG A 559 3.76 -39.20 -20.35
CA ARG A 559 2.90 -39.14 -19.15
C ARG A 559 3.20 -37.86 -18.35
N PRO A 560 2.19 -37.28 -17.67
CA PRO A 560 2.39 -36.14 -16.78
C PRO A 560 3.53 -36.32 -15.78
N SER A 561 4.06 -35.21 -15.28
CA SER A 561 4.79 -35.21 -14.01
C SER A 561 3.89 -35.72 -12.88
N ALA A 562 4.48 -36.43 -11.92
CA ALA A 562 3.80 -36.85 -10.69
C ALA A 562 3.75 -35.74 -9.62
N SER A 563 4.43 -34.59 -9.84
CA SER A 563 4.44 -33.48 -8.89
C SER A 563 3.08 -32.80 -8.77
N ALA A 564 2.75 -32.37 -7.55
CA ALA A 564 1.46 -31.77 -7.24
C ALA A 564 1.36 -30.30 -7.71
N GLY A 565 0.24 -29.96 -8.35
CA GLY A 565 -0.07 -28.60 -8.80
C GLY A 565 -0.23 -28.47 -10.32
N PRO A 566 -0.40 -27.24 -10.85
CA PRO A 566 -0.49 -26.99 -12.28
C PRO A 566 0.89 -27.09 -12.95
N VAL A 567 1.14 -28.20 -13.65
CA VAL A 567 2.38 -28.43 -14.40
C VAL A 567 2.17 -28.14 -15.89
N SER A 568 3.13 -27.44 -16.49
CA SER A 568 3.27 -27.29 -17.95
C SER A 568 4.60 -27.87 -18.44
N TYR A 569 4.79 -28.01 -19.74
CA TYR A 569 5.93 -28.70 -20.34
C TYR A 569 6.60 -27.82 -21.40
N ARG A 570 7.86 -27.42 -21.16
CA ARG A 570 8.73 -26.84 -22.19
C ARG A 570 9.28 -27.97 -23.05
N VAL A 571 9.14 -27.87 -24.37
CA VAL A 571 9.63 -28.85 -25.34
C VAL A 571 10.71 -28.21 -26.21
N GLU A 572 11.86 -28.86 -26.30
CA GLU A 572 13.01 -28.41 -27.09
C GLU A 572 13.41 -29.50 -28.10
N ARG A 573 13.48 -29.16 -29.39
CA ARG A 573 14.17 -30.00 -30.37
C ARG A 573 15.68 -29.79 -30.21
N ILE A 574 16.41 -30.89 -30.35
CA ILE A 574 17.86 -30.91 -30.39
C ILE A 574 18.30 -31.61 -31.67
N VAL A 575 19.10 -30.92 -32.47
CA VAL A 575 19.68 -31.45 -33.72
C VAL A 575 21.17 -31.66 -33.49
N VAL A 576 21.67 -32.86 -33.80
CA VAL A 576 23.11 -33.16 -33.75
C VAL A 576 23.66 -33.09 -35.17
N ASP A 577 24.68 -32.27 -35.40
CA ASP A 577 25.39 -32.24 -36.67
C ASP A 577 26.39 -33.42 -36.74
N PRO A 578 26.21 -34.38 -37.67
CA PRO A 578 27.08 -35.55 -37.77
C PRO A 578 28.53 -35.22 -38.19
N GLY A 579 28.79 -34.03 -38.75
CA GLY A 579 30.14 -33.63 -39.17
C GLY A 579 30.99 -32.98 -38.07
N SER A 580 30.37 -32.34 -37.09
CA SER A 580 31.04 -31.51 -36.08
C SER A 580 30.79 -31.93 -34.63
N GLY A 581 29.76 -32.76 -34.39
CA GLY A 581 29.26 -33.03 -33.03
C GLY A 581 28.58 -31.81 -32.38
N GLN A 582 28.43 -30.69 -33.11
CA GLN A 582 27.76 -29.49 -32.59
C GLN A 582 26.27 -29.75 -32.40
N VAL A 583 25.74 -29.26 -31.28
CA VAL A 583 24.38 -29.50 -30.81
C VAL A 583 23.57 -28.21 -30.91
N ASP A 584 22.66 -28.15 -31.88
CA ASP A 584 21.67 -27.07 -32.01
C ASP A 584 20.46 -27.36 -31.11
N ARG A 585 20.04 -26.36 -30.31
CA ARG A 585 18.88 -26.44 -29.40
C ARG A 585 17.84 -25.40 -29.81
N ARG A 586 16.61 -25.84 -30.06
CA ARG A 586 15.50 -24.98 -30.44
C ARG A 586 14.23 -25.31 -29.66
N ALA A 587 13.77 -24.36 -28.85
CA ALA A 587 12.45 -24.43 -28.22
C ALA A 587 11.35 -24.55 -29.29
N LEU A 588 10.42 -25.49 -29.07
CA LEU A 588 9.20 -25.66 -29.86
C LEU A 588 8.00 -24.95 -29.22
N GLY A 589 8.04 -24.81 -27.89
CA GLY A 589 7.05 -24.06 -27.11
C GLY A 589 6.93 -24.56 -25.68
N THR A 590 5.95 -24.02 -24.96
CA THR A 590 5.48 -24.52 -23.66
C THR A 590 4.01 -24.88 -23.77
N THR A 591 3.61 -26.06 -23.30
CA THR A 591 2.24 -26.57 -23.41
C THR A 591 1.73 -27.18 -22.10
N GLY A 592 0.42 -27.12 -21.85
CA GLY A 592 -0.24 -27.88 -20.77
C GLY A 592 -0.64 -29.31 -21.19
N ALA A 593 -0.61 -29.62 -22.49
CA ALA A 593 -0.88 -30.96 -23.01
C ALA A 593 0.31 -31.90 -22.78
N THR A 594 0.05 -33.21 -22.83
CA THR A 594 1.09 -34.26 -22.71
C THR A 594 1.53 -34.81 -24.07
N GLU A 595 1.30 -34.05 -25.13
CA GLU A 595 1.71 -34.36 -26.49
C GLU A 595 1.95 -33.09 -27.30
N LEU A 596 2.86 -33.15 -28.29
CA LEU A 596 3.22 -32.05 -29.17
C LEU A 596 3.75 -32.61 -30.51
N ALA A 597 3.37 -32.00 -31.63
CA ALA A 597 3.87 -32.39 -32.96
C ALA A 597 4.93 -31.40 -33.47
N ASP A 598 6.13 -31.90 -33.76
CA ASP A 598 7.20 -31.13 -34.40
C ASP A 598 7.20 -31.32 -35.92
N SER A 599 6.41 -30.52 -36.62
CA SER A 599 6.42 -30.42 -38.09
C SER A 599 7.68 -29.71 -38.62
N GLY A 600 8.42 -29.01 -37.77
CA GLY A 600 9.65 -28.29 -38.12
C GLY A 600 10.93 -29.13 -38.01
N ALA A 601 10.83 -30.44 -37.77
CA ALA A 601 11.98 -31.35 -37.65
C ALA A 601 12.73 -31.46 -39.00
N PRO A 602 14.04 -31.08 -39.05
CA PRO A 602 14.79 -31.03 -40.30
C PRO A 602 14.96 -32.42 -40.92
N ALA A 603 14.57 -32.53 -42.20
CA ALA A 603 14.71 -33.76 -42.98
C ALA A 603 16.15 -34.29 -42.96
N TRP A 604 16.30 -35.61 -42.91
CA TRP A 604 17.58 -36.32 -43.01
C TRP A 604 18.64 -35.99 -41.94
N ARG A 605 18.26 -35.31 -40.85
CA ARG A 605 19.15 -35.08 -39.69
C ARG A 605 18.69 -35.88 -38.49
N THR A 606 19.65 -36.28 -37.65
CA THR A 606 19.40 -36.89 -36.36
C THR A 606 18.86 -35.84 -35.39
N VAL A 607 17.62 -36.06 -34.92
CA VAL A 607 16.93 -35.24 -33.94
C VAL A 607 16.66 -36.06 -32.68
N ARG A 608 16.71 -35.39 -31.53
CA ARG A 608 16.06 -35.84 -30.29
C ARG A 608 15.27 -34.68 -29.71
N HIS A 609 14.32 -34.97 -28.83
CA HIS A 609 13.53 -33.94 -28.16
C HIS A 609 13.69 -34.05 -26.66
N GLU A 610 13.87 -32.91 -25.98
CA GLU A 610 13.93 -32.82 -24.53
C GLU A 610 12.64 -32.15 -24.01
N VAL A 611 11.97 -32.79 -23.05
CA VAL A 611 10.77 -32.26 -22.39
C VAL A 611 11.09 -31.97 -20.92
N THR A 612 10.81 -30.75 -20.49
CA THR A 612 11.03 -30.27 -19.11
C THR A 612 9.69 -29.86 -18.51
N ALA A 613 9.33 -30.43 -17.35
CA ALA A 613 8.17 -29.97 -16.60
C ALA A 613 8.48 -28.64 -15.89
N LEU A 614 7.48 -27.75 -15.83
CA LEU A 614 7.54 -26.40 -15.24
C LEU A 614 6.32 -26.16 -14.34
N SER A 615 6.53 -25.61 -13.15
CA SER A 615 5.47 -25.22 -12.21
C SER A 615 5.90 -23.97 -11.43
N GLY A 616 5.41 -22.80 -11.84
CA GLY A 616 5.96 -21.52 -11.39
C GLY A 616 7.42 -21.38 -11.84
N GLU A 617 8.31 -21.00 -10.93
CA GLU A 617 9.76 -20.94 -11.19
C GLU A 617 10.46 -22.31 -11.11
N ARG A 618 9.78 -23.35 -10.61
CA ARG A 618 10.35 -24.70 -10.50
C ARG A 618 10.38 -25.39 -11.86
N GLN A 619 11.51 -26.01 -12.20
CA GLN A 619 11.63 -26.88 -13.37
C GLN A 619 12.17 -28.27 -12.98
N SER A 620 11.78 -29.31 -13.73
CA SER A 620 12.34 -30.65 -13.58
C SER A 620 13.72 -30.76 -14.24
N ARG A 621 14.40 -31.89 -14.04
CA ARG A 621 15.39 -32.35 -15.04
C ARG A 621 14.69 -32.58 -16.39
N PRO A 622 15.33 -32.29 -17.53
CA PRO A 622 14.79 -32.66 -18.84
C PRO A 622 14.77 -34.19 -18.98
N VAL A 623 13.81 -34.69 -19.75
CA VAL A 623 13.79 -36.08 -20.24
C VAL A 623 13.94 -36.06 -21.75
N SER A 624 14.85 -36.87 -22.28
CA SER A 624 15.16 -36.94 -23.71
C SER A 624 14.47 -38.13 -24.37
N THR A 625 14.04 -37.96 -25.62
CA THR A 625 13.72 -39.09 -26.51
C THR A 625 14.99 -39.86 -26.88
N ALA A 626 14.81 -41.07 -27.41
CA ALA A 626 15.83 -41.67 -28.28
C ALA A 626 16.09 -40.77 -29.50
N PRO A 627 17.29 -40.81 -30.11
CA PRO A 627 17.52 -40.15 -31.39
C PRO A 627 16.72 -40.83 -32.51
N LEU A 628 16.20 -40.05 -33.45
CA LEU A 628 15.59 -40.54 -34.69
C LEU A 628 16.01 -39.64 -35.87
N ILE A 629 15.90 -40.14 -37.09
CA ILE A 629 16.05 -39.33 -38.30
C ILE A 629 14.65 -38.99 -38.81
N ALA A 630 14.40 -37.70 -39.08
CA ALA A 630 13.17 -37.27 -39.74
C ALA A 630 13.23 -37.61 -41.24
N VAL A 631 13.04 -38.88 -41.55
CA VAL A 631 12.99 -39.43 -42.92
C VAL A 631 11.84 -38.78 -43.69
N ARG A 632 12.07 -38.45 -44.95
CA ARG A 632 11.06 -37.94 -45.89
C ARG A 632 11.08 -38.83 -47.13
N ASP A 633 9.95 -39.03 -47.79
CA ASP A 633 9.91 -39.77 -49.06
C ASP A 633 9.79 -38.82 -50.25
N ILE A 634 10.03 -39.30 -51.46
CA ILE A 634 9.83 -38.49 -52.67
C ILE A 634 8.33 -38.31 -52.94
N ALA A 635 7.93 -37.15 -53.45
CA ALA A 635 6.54 -36.84 -53.77
C ALA A 635 6.32 -36.63 -55.28
N ASP A 636 5.09 -36.85 -55.75
CA ASP A 636 4.67 -36.61 -57.14
C ASP A 636 5.57 -37.27 -58.21
N LEU A 637 5.93 -38.54 -58.03
CA LEU A 637 6.59 -39.32 -59.11
C LEU A 637 5.65 -39.45 -60.31
N ARG A 638 6.13 -39.08 -61.50
CA ARG A 638 5.38 -39.12 -62.77
C ARG A 638 6.26 -39.63 -63.91
N ALA A 639 5.70 -40.45 -64.78
CA ALA A 639 6.32 -40.90 -66.02
C ALA A 639 5.72 -40.15 -67.23
N GLU A 640 6.59 -39.64 -68.11
CA GLU A 640 6.25 -38.87 -69.31
C GLU A 640 6.92 -39.49 -70.55
N ALA A 641 6.17 -39.60 -71.66
CA ALA A 641 6.74 -40.00 -72.94
C ALA A 641 7.64 -38.89 -73.53
N THR A 642 8.86 -39.23 -73.96
CA THR A 642 9.74 -38.31 -74.71
C THR A 642 10.27 -38.97 -75.98
N PRO A 643 10.73 -38.20 -76.99
CA PRO A 643 11.29 -38.75 -78.22
C PRO A 643 12.53 -39.65 -78.03
N THR A 644 13.14 -39.65 -76.84
CA THR A 644 14.38 -40.34 -76.49
C THR A 644 14.23 -41.28 -75.30
N GLY A 645 13.00 -41.63 -74.89
CA GLY A 645 12.74 -42.53 -73.76
C GLY A 645 11.61 -42.07 -72.83
N VAL A 646 11.51 -42.68 -71.65
CA VAL A 646 10.57 -42.24 -70.59
C VAL A 646 11.27 -41.28 -69.64
N ARG A 647 10.73 -40.08 -69.45
CA ARG A 647 11.19 -39.15 -68.42
C ARG A 647 10.41 -39.40 -67.13
N LEU A 648 11.12 -39.67 -66.05
CA LEU A 648 10.59 -39.60 -64.70
C LEU A 648 10.85 -38.22 -64.12
N THR A 649 9.88 -37.68 -63.38
CA THR A 649 10.03 -36.46 -62.55
C THR A 649 9.40 -36.67 -61.18
N TRP A 650 9.96 -36.04 -60.16
CA TRP A 650 9.48 -36.09 -58.77
C TRP A 650 9.89 -34.81 -58.03
N ARG A 651 9.29 -34.53 -56.86
CA ARG A 651 9.81 -33.51 -55.93
C ARG A 651 10.83 -34.14 -54.98
N PRO A 652 12.01 -33.53 -54.78
CA PRO A 652 12.93 -33.91 -53.73
C PRO A 652 12.31 -33.76 -52.33
N SER A 653 12.83 -34.55 -51.41
CA SER A 653 12.45 -34.67 -50.00
C SER A 653 13.43 -33.94 -49.06
N GLY A 654 14.63 -33.64 -49.54
CA GLY A 654 15.71 -33.01 -48.81
C GLY A 654 16.75 -32.30 -49.69
N PRO A 655 17.87 -31.83 -49.09
CA PRO A 655 18.86 -30.99 -49.77
C PRO A 655 19.92 -31.76 -50.58
N ALA A 656 19.95 -33.09 -50.55
CA ALA A 656 21.04 -33.90 -51.11
C ALA A 656 20.57 -35.30 -51.59
N ASP A 657 19.40 -35.36 -52.20
CA ASP A 657 18.70 -36.62 -52.46
C ASP A 657 19.32 -37.41 -53.62
N THR A 658 19.99 -38.52 -53.30
CA THR A 658 20.28 -39.60 -54.26
C THR A 658 19.10 -40.56 -54.26
N VAL A 659 18.31 -40.54 -55.32
CA VAL A 659 17.12 -41.37 -55.48
C VAL A 659 17.49 -42.62 -56.27
N THR A 660 17.18 -43.78 -55.70
CA THR A 660 17.29 -45.08 -56.37
C THR A 660 15.98 -45.39 -57.07
N ILE A 661 16.05 -45.52 -58.38
CA ILE A 661 14.93 -45.82 -59.28
C ILE A 661 15.03 -47.28 -59.70
N GLU A 662 14.00 -48.08 -59.41
CA GLU A 662 13.78 -49.42 -59.95
C GLU A 662 12.82 -49.35 -61.14
N ARG A 663 13.15 -50.01 -62.24
CA ARG A 663 12.24 -50.26 -63.36
C ARG A 663 11.96 -51.74 -63.49
N MET A 664 10.68 -52.08 -63.55
CA MET A 664 10.18 -53.40 -63.94
C MET A 664 9.39 -53.27 -65.24
N VAL A 665 9.33 -54.33 -66.04
CA VAL A 665 8.36 -54.40 -67.15
C VAL A 665 6.98 -54.68 -66.57
N ASP A 666 5.95 -54.12 -67.19
CA ASP A 666 4.56 -54.42 -66.87
C ASP A 666 4.27 -55.92 -67.10
N PRO A 667 3.76 -56.68 -66.10
CA PRO A 667 3.41 -58.09 -66.27
C PRO A 667 2.35 -58.37 -67.35
N GLU A 668 1.58 -57.38 -67.81
CA GLU A 668 0.69 -57.53 -68.97
C GLU A 668 1.41 -57.38 -70.34
N SER A 669 2.68 -56.96 -70.35
CA SER A 669 3.46 -56.82 -71.59
C SER A 669 3.97 -58.16 -72.14
N THR A 670 3.98 -58.29 -73.46
CA THR A 670 4.45 -59.49 -74.19
C THR A 670 5.97 -59.68 -74.20
N VAL A 671 6.71 -58.79 -73.54
CA VAL A 671 8.19 -58.79 -73.48
C VAL A 671 8.60 -58.87 -72.02
N THR A 672 9.54 -59.76 -71.68
CA THR A 672 10.13 -59.82 -70.34
C THR A 672 11.58 -59.34 -70.39
N THR A 673 11.92 -58.33 -69.58
CA THR A 673 13.32 -57.89 -69.38
C THR A 673 13.61 -57.82 -67.88
N PRO A 674 14.85 -58.10 -67.44
CA PRO A 674 15.19 -58.08 -66.03
C PRO A 674 15.02 -56.67 -65.43
N PRO A 675 14.70 -56.56 -64.13
CA PRO A 675 14.55 -55.27 -63.47
C PRO A 675 15.86 -54.49 -63.51
N ARG A 676 15.78 -53.20 -63.80
CA ARG A 676 16.93 -52.29 -63.81
C ARG A 676 16.89 -51.37 -62.60
N ARG A 677 18.08 -50.94 -62.16
CA ARG A 677 18.24 -49.90 -61.14
C ARG A 677 19.14 -48.77 -61.63
N ALA A 678 18.79 -47.53 -61.29
CA ALA A 678 19.62 -46.35 -61.49
C ALA A 678 19.64 -45.53 -60.18
N ARG A 679 20.81 -45.00 -59.79
CA ARG A 679 20.91 -43.96 -58.76
C ARG A 679 21.01 -42.61 -59.43
N VAL A 680 20.18 -41.66 -59.01
CA VAL A 680 20.01 -40.36 -59.68
C VAL A 680 20.03 -39.25 -58.64
N THR A 681 20.87 -38.24 -58.87
CA THR A 681 20.92 -37.01 -58.04
C THR A 681 20.03 -35.94 -58.68
N GLY A 682 18.99 -35.49 -57.97
CA GLY A 682 18.08 -34.42 -58.43
C GLY A 682 16.60 -34.81 -58.42
N SER A 683 15.83 -34.22 -59.34
CA SER A 683 14.35 -34.28 -59.42
C SER A 683 13.81 -34.90 -60.72
N SER A 684 14.69 -35.40 -61.58
CA SER A 684 14.34 -35.91 -62.91
C SER A 684 15.34 -36.97 -63.38
N PHE A 685 14.84 -37.96 -64.12
CA PHE A 685 15.63 -38.99 -64.78
C PHE A 685 15.07 -39.21 -66.19
N LEU A 686 15.94 -39.39 -67.19
CA LEU A 686 15.53 -39.93 -68.49
C LEU A 686 15.97 -41.39 -68.54
N ASP A 687 15.01 -42.28 -68.79
CA ASP A 687 15.27 -43.67 -69.12
C ASP A 687 15.24 -43.88 -70.65
N PRO A 688 16.40 -43.98 -71.32
CA PRO A 688 16.46 -44.23 -72.76
C PRO A 688 16.24 -45.71 -73.10
N ASP A 689 16.39 -46.64 -72.15
CA ASP A 689 16.45 -48.08 -72.40
C ASP A 689 15.05 -48.73 -72.40
N VAL A 690 14.08 -48.02 -72.96
CA VAL A 690 12.66 -48.41 -73.07
C VAL A 690 12.32 -48.92 -74.48
N LEU A 691 11.50 -49.96 -74.57
CA LEU A 691 11.14 -50.60 -75.83
C LEU A 691 9.81 -50.07 -76.36
N PRO A 692 9.70 -49.74 -77.67
CA PRO A 692 8.44 -49.31 -78.27
C PRO A 692 7.33 -50.35 -78.10
N GLY A 693 6.18 -49.93 -77.56
CA GLY A 693 5.02 -50.79 -77.34
C GLY A 693 5.04 -51.63 -76.05
N VAL A 694 6.03 -51.43 -75.17
CA VAL A 694 6.14 -52.14 -73.88
C VAL A 694 5.72 -51.21 -72.72
N GLY A 695 4.98 -51.76 -71.76
CA GLY A 695 4.62 -51.07 -70.51
C GLY A 695 5.68 -51.23 -69.42
N TYR A 696 5.78 -50.25 -68.52
CA TYR A 696 6.81 -50.22 -67.47
C TYR A 696 6.25 -49.71 -66.14
N HIS A 697 6.63 -50.39 -65.06
CA HIS A 697 6.41 -49.96 -63.68
C HIS A 697 7.71 -49.39 -63.11
N TYR A 698 7.66 -48.14 -62.67
CA TYR A 698 8.78 -47.47 -62.02
C TYR A 698 8.49 -47.29 -60.53
N ARG A 699 9.47 -47.57 -59.69
CA ARG A 699 9.48 -47.25 -58.26
C ARG A 699 10.71 -46.41 -57.96
N ALA A 700 10.59 -45.34 -57.21
CA ALA A 700 11.74 -44.53 -56.80
C ALA A 700 11.70 -44.24 -55.31
N PHE A 701 12.83 -44.44 -54.62
CA PHE A 701 13.01 -44.29 -53.16
C PHE A 701 14.37 -43.70 -52.82
N VAL A 702 14.53 -43.17 -51.61
CA VAL A 702 15.83 -42.73 -51.08
C VAL A 702 16.46 -43.85 -50.26
N GLU A 703 17.76 -44.08 -50.44
CA GLU A 703 18.58 -44.96 -49.60
C GLU A 703 19.36 -44.10 -48.60
N TYR A 704 19.32 -44.45 -47.31
CA TYR A 704 19.90 -43.67 -46.22
C TYR A 704 20.55 -44.57 -45.16
N VAL A 705 21.25 -43.95 -44.20
CA VAL A 705 21.78 -44.64 -43.02
C VAL A 705 20.90 -44.31 -41.82
N ASP A 706 20.43 -45.30 -41.08
CA ASP A 706 19.60 -45.10 -39.88
C ASP A 706 20.42 -44.66 -38.66
N VAL A 707 19.76 -44.43 -37.52
CA VAL A 707 20.41 -43.96 -36.28
C VAL A 707 21.35 -44.99 -35.64
N ASP A 708 21.21 -46.27 -35.99
CA ASP A 708 22.05 -47.36 -35.52
C ASP A 708 23.20 -47.67 -36.50
N GLY A 709 23.26 -46.98 -37.64
CA GLY A 709 24.32 -47.10 -38.66
C GLY A 709 24.00 -48.09 -39.79
N ASN A 710 22.78 -48.64 -39.87
CA ASN A 710 22.42 -49.60 -40.90
C ASN A 710 21.91 -48.92 -42.18
N ALA A 711 22.06 -49.61 -43.32
CA ALA A 711 21.50 -49.15 -44.59
C ALA A 711 19.98 -49.39 -44.65
N ALA A 712 19.21 -48.31 -44.74
CA ALA A 712 17.76 -48.28 -44.82
C ALA A 712 17.28 -47.63 -46.12
N ARG A 713 15.97 -47.74 -46.41
CA ARG A 713 15.33 -47.10 -47.58
C ARG A 713 13.91 -46.66 -47.28
N THR A 714 13.44 -45.65 -48.01
CA THR A 714 12.05 -45.18 -47.94
C THR A 714 11.09 -46.17 -48.60
N ALA A 715 9.78 -45.95 -48.46
CA ALA A 715 8.76 -46.79 -49.11
C ALA A 715 8.81 -46.60 -50.63
N GLY A 716 9.02 -45.36 -51.07
CA GLY A 716 9.15 -44.95 -52.46
C GLY A 716 7.81 -44.76 -53.16
N ALA A 717 7.74 -43.74 -54.00
CA ALA A 717 6.63 -43.53 -54.91
C ALA A 717 6.69 -44.50 -56.10
N GLN A 718 5.55 -44.71 -56.76
CA GLN A 718 5.41 -45.54 -57.96
C GLN A 718 4.74 -44.78 -59.10
N ALA A 719 5.11 -45.08 -60.34
CA ALA A 719 4.52 -44.52 -61.55
C ALA A 719 4.55 -45.53 -62.71
N GLU A 720 3.50 -45.53 -63.53
CA GLU A 720 3.29 -46.50 -64.61
C GLU A 720 3.42 -45.82 -65.99
N PHE A 721 3.77 -46.59 -67.01
CA PHE A 721 3.84 -46.15 -68.41
C PHE A 721 3.33 -47.26 -69.33
N GLY A 722 2.52 -46.93 -70.34
CA GLY A 722 1.94 -47.91 -71.27
C GLY A 722 1.54 -47.34 -72.63
N VAL A 723 1.40 -48.21 -73.64
CA VAL A 723 1.14 -47.83 -75.04
C VAL A 723 -0.18 -48.42 -75.54
N VAL A 724 -1.13 -47.55 -75.90
CA VAL A 724 -2.39 -47.98 -76.53
C VAL A 724 -2.17 -48.29 -78.01
N THR A 725 -2.21 -49.56 -78.39
CA THR A 725 -2.04 -49.98 -79.80
C THR A 725 -3.30 -49.69 -80.62
N ARG A 726 -3.16 -48.90 -81.70
CA ARG A 726 -4.24 -48.61 -82.67
C ARG A 726 -4.88 -49.91 -83.20
N PRO A 727 -6.19 -50.16 -82.98
CA PRO A 727 -6.83 -51.38 -83.46
C PRO A 727 -6.94 -51.38 -84.99
N ARG A 728 -7.07 -52.56 -85.61
CA ARG A 728 -7.33 -52.66 -87.06
C ARG A 728 -8.84 -52.63 -87.34
N PRO A 729 -9.28 -52.02 -88.45
CA PRO A 729 -10.66 -52.10 -88.91
C PRO A 729 -11.06 -53.56 -89.22
N VAL A 730 -12.35 -53.87 -89.06
CA VAL A 730 -12.96 -55.08 -89.63
C VAL A 730 -13.15 -54.87 -91.13
N THR A 731 -12.73 -55.81 -91.96
CA THR A 731 -12.73 -55.67 -93.43
C THR A 731 -13.49 -56.79 -94.16
N ASP A 732 -14.00 -57.73 -93.37
CA ASP A 732 -14.52 -59.04 -93.75
C ASP A 732 -15.92 -59.32 -93.15
N LEU A 733 -16.68 -58.24 -92.91
CA LEU A 733 -18.09 -58.36 -92.52
C LEU A 733 -18.91 -58.98 -93.67
N LEU A 734 -19.86 -59.84 -93.30
CA LEU A 734 -20.83 -60.48 -94.18
C LEU A 734 -22.24 -60.34 -93.57
N ALA A 735 -23.24 -60.14 -94.42
CA ALA A 735 -24.64 -59.96 -94.04
C ALA A 735 -25.55 -60.88 -94.87
N GLY A 736 -26.28 -61.79 -94.22
CA GLY A 736 -27.16 -62.78 -94.86
C GLY A 736 -28.49 -62.95 -94.12
N ALA A 737 -29.56 -63.26 -94.85
CA ALA A 737 -30.88 -63.49 -94.26
C ALA A 737 -30.96 -64.87 -93.57
N GLU A 738 -31.45 -64.91 -92.34
CA GLU A 738 -31.60 -66.12 -91.51
C GLU A 738 -32.84 -65.98 -90.62
N HIS A 739 -33.95 -66.64 -91.00
CA HIS A 739 -35.22 -66.70 -90.24
C HIS A 739 -35.76 -65.33 -89.77
N ASP A 740 -36.31 -64.54 -90.71
CA ASP A 740 -36.87 -63.18 -90.52
C ASP A 740 -35.91 -62.13 -89.92
N GLN A 741 -34.61 -62.44 -89.84
CA GLN A 741 -33.56 -61.56 -89.34
C GLN A 741 -32.37 -61.53 -90.32
N ILE A 742 -31.51 -60.51 -90.21
CA ILE A 742 -30.22 -60.49 -90.93
C ILE A 742 -29.12 -60.91 -89.96
N ALA A 743 -28.45 -62.03 -90.24
CA ALA A 743 -27.27 -62.47 -89.54
C ALA A 743 -26.02 -61.75 -90.06
N LEU A 744 -25.24 -61.19 -89.14
CA LEU A 744 -24.01 -60.44 -89.41
C LEU A 744 -22.83 -61.23 -88.86
N ARG A 745 -21.81 -61.53 -89.67
CA ARG A 745 -20.63 -62.31 -89.26
C ARG A 745 -19.33 -61.72 -89.80
N TRP A 746 -18.25 -61.80 -89.02
CA TRP A 746 -16.88 -61.35 -89.37
C TRP A 746 -15.86 -62.12 -88.52
N THR A 747 -14.57 -62.07 -88.87
CA THR A 747 -13.51 -62.72 -88.10
C THR A 747 -13.31 -62.02 -86.76
N ALA A 748 -13.71 -62.69 -85.67
CA ALA A 748 -13.44 -62.24 -84.31
C ALA A 748 -11.94 -62.10 -84.05
N ARG A 749 -11.53 -61.03 -83.35
CA ARG A 749 -10.16 -60.86 -82.86
C ARG A 749 -10.20 -60.69 -81.35
N THR A 750 -9.28 -61.37 -80.65
CA THR A 750 -9.13 -61.30 -79.20
C THR A 750 -8.97 -59.86 -78.71
N GLY A 751 -9.61 -59.51 -77.59
CA GLY A 751 -9.53 -58.18 -76.96
C GLY A 751 -10.39 -57.07 -77.57
N ALA A 752 -10.71 -57.11 -78.86
CA ALA A 752 -11.48 -56.04 -79.52
C ALA A 752 -13.00 -56.19 -79.34
N GLN A 753 -13.72 -55.08 -79.10
CA GLN A 753 -15.17 -55.00 -79.28
C GLN A 753 -15.45 -54.36 -80.65
N VAL A 754 -16.38 -54.93 -81.41
CA VAL A 754 -16.88 -54.34 -82.65
C VAL A 754 -18.36 -54.00 -82.48
N ARG A 755 -18.71 -52.74 -82.74
CA ARG A 755 -20.10 -52.26 -82.84
C ARG A 755 -20.49 -52.24 -84.31
N VAL A 756 -21.66 -52.75 -84.66
CA VAL A 756 -22.16 -52.66 -86.05
C VAL A 756 -23.38 -51.75 -86.09
N TYR A 757 -23.32 -50.76 -86.96
CA TYR A 757 -24.40 -49.79 -87.21
C TYR A 757 -25.05 -50.11 -88.56
N ALA A 758 -26.32 -49.77 -88.73
CA ALA A 758 -27.10 -49.93 -89.96
C ALA A 758 -27.63 -48.57 -90.43
N VAL A 759 -27.72 -48.40 -91.74
CA VAL A 759 -28.35 -47.25 -92.41
C VAL A 759 -29.29 -47.76 -93.48
N ALA A 760 -30.51 -47.23 -93.52
CA ALA A 760 -31.53 -47.60 -94.50
C ALA A 760 -31.49 -46.66 -95.72
N VAL A 761 -31.65 -47.23 -96.92
CA VAL A 761 -31.72 -46.50 -98.19
C VAL A 761 -33.17 -46.52 -98.70
N PRO A 762 -33.90 -45.38 -98.66
CA PRO A 762 -35.31 -45.32 -99.06
C PRO A 762 -35.49 -45.47 -100.58
N VAL A 763 -36.66 -45.97 -100.98
CA VAL A 763 -36.94 -46.38 -102.39
C VAL A 763 -36.91 -45.22 -103.39
N ASP A 764 -37.39 -44.03 -103.02
CA ASP A 764 -37.66 -42.93 -103.98
C ASP A 764 -36.44 -42.07 -104.37
N ALA A 765 -35.22 -42.42 -103.95
CA ALA A 765 -34.00 -41.67 -104.23
C ALA A 765 -33.48 -41.78 -105.70
N ALA A 766 -34.39 -41.93 -106.67
CA ALA A 766 -34.09 -42.34 -108.05
C ALA A 766 -34.78 -41.52 -109.17
N ALA A 767 -35.45 -40.40 -108.86
CA ALA A 767 -35.92 -39.45 -109.89
C ALA A 767 -36.13 -38.01 -109.35
N GLY A 768 -35.84 -37.00 -110.17
CA GLY A 768 -36.22 -35.59 -109.92
C GLY A 768 -35.06 -34.61 -109.72
N ALA A 769 -34.99 -33.55 -110.53
CA ALA A 769 -33.95 -32.51 -110.46
C ALA A 769 -34.48 -31.13 -110.94
N ALA A 770 -33.67 -30.09 -110.72
CA ALA A 770 -33.74 -28.69 -111.23
C ALA A 770 -34.59 -27.64 -110.45
N GLY A 771 -34.17 -26.37 -110.57
CA GLY A 771 -34.73 -25.16 -109.92
C GLY A 771 -34.08 -24.80 -108.57
N VAL A 772 -33.10 -23.89 -108.36
CA VAL A 772 -32.63 -22.62 -108.97
C VAL A 772 -33.25 -21.34 -108.34
N ILE A 773 -32.40 -20.35 -108.03
CA ILE A 773 -32.64 -19.04 -107.34
C ILE A 773 -32.84 -19.14 -105.80
N GLY A 774 -32.21 -18.32 -104.94
CA GLY A 774 -31.22 -17.26 -105.21
C GLY A 774 -30.59 -16.56 -103.99
N VAL A 775 -29.70 -15.61 -104.30
CA VAL A 775 -28.70 -14.92 -103.45
C VAL A 775 -29.25 -13.90 -102.44
N SER A 776 -28.67 -13.84 -101.22
CA SER A 776 -28.24 -12.63 -100.46
C SER A 776 -28.01 -12.98 -98.96
N GLY A 777 -27.00 -12.49 -98.22
CA GLY A 777 -25.81 -11.67 -98.50
C GLY A 777 -25.22 -11.12 -97.18
N GLY A 778 -23.92 -10.74 -97.11
CA GLY A 778 -23.37 -9.97 -95.96
C GLY A 778 -22.03 -10.41 -95.34
N ILE A 779 -20.91 -10.01 -95.97
CA ILE A 779 -19.69 -9.36 -95.40
C ILE A 779 -19.30 -9.67 -93.93
N GLY A 780 -18.06 -10.09 -93.59
CA GLY A 780 -16.87 -10.38 -94.41
C GLY A 780 -15.53 -10.23 -93.64
N VAL A 781 -14.39 -10.31 -94.37
CA VAL A 781 -12.98 -9.97 -93.95
C VAL A 781 -12.31 -10.97 -92.97
N SER A 782 -11.08 -11.49 -93.14
CA SER A 782 -10.10 -11.61 -94.26
C SER A 782 -9.00 -12.64 -93.86
N GLY A 783 -8.11 -13.11 -94.77
CA GLY A 783 -6.92 -13.92 -94.36
C GLY A 783 -6.22 -14.91 -95.34
N VAL A 784 -6.53 -14.88 -96.64
CA VAL A 784 -5.96 -15.67 -97.77
C VAL A 784 -4.41 -15.52 -97.94
N PRO A 785 -3.61 -16.39 -98.63
CA PRO A 785 -3.84 -17.68 -99.35
C PRO A 785 -3.05 -18.88 -98.75
N GLY A 786 -3.12 -20.14 -99.20
CA GLY A 786 -3.76 -20.85 -100.35
C GLY A 786 -3.35 -22.35 -100.27
N VAL A 787 -3.31 -23.24 -101.29
CA VAL A 787 -3.64 -23.27 -102.74
C VAL A 787 -4.03 -24.75 -103.10
N GLY A 788 -4.68 -25.03 -104.24
CA GLY A 788 -5.13 -26.38 -104.67
C GLY A 788 -4.18 -27.15 -105.62
N PRO A 789 -4.64 -28.21 -106.35
CA PRO A 789 -5.99 -28.33 -106.93
C PRO A 789 -6.84 -29.58 -106.56
N THR A 790 -8.05 -29.60 -107.10
CA THR A 790 -9.21 -30.47 -106.81
C THR A 790 -9.32 -31.77 -107.62
N ILE A 791 -9.92 -32.81 -107.01
CA ILE A 791 -10.91 -33.75 -107.62
C ILE A 791 -11.95 -34.05 -106.51
N ALA A 792 -13.12 -33.38 -106.43
CA ALA A 792 -14.37 -33.54 -107.21
C ALA A 792 -15.26 -34.73 -106.76
N GLY A 793 -16.56 -34.45 -106.51
CA GLY A 793 -17.62 -35.46 -106.36
C GLY A 793 -18.12 -35.74 -104.93
N VAL A 794 -18.88 -34.83 -104.32
CA VAL A 794 -19.64 -35.14 -103.08
C VAL A 794 -20.90 -35.93 -103.44
N GLY A 795 -21.00 -37.17 -102.97
CA GLY A 795 -22.23 -37.96 -103.03
C GLY A 795 -23.13 -37.69 -101.83
N SER A 796 -24.24 -36.97 -102.02
CA SER A 796 -25.22 -36.69 -100.96
C SER A 796 -25.96 -37.96 -100.53
N GLY A 797 -25.40 -38.66 -99.53
CA GLY A 797 -26.00 -39.84 -98.92
C GLY A 797 -25.51 -40.05 -97.48
N PRO A 798 -26.27 -40.78 -96.64
CA PRO A 798 -26.09 -40.81 -95.18
C PRO A 798 -24.79 -41.44 -94.66
N LEU A 799 -23.91 -41.92 -95.54
CA LEU A 799 -22.58 -42.47 -95.17
C LEU A 799 -21.43 -41.50 -95.40
N ALA A 800 -21.66 -40.34 -96.02
CA ALA A 800 -20.60 -39.36 -96.33
C ALA A 800 -19.88 -38.80 -95.08
N LEU A 801 -20.52 -38.89 -93.90
CA LEU A 801 -19.97 -38.42 -92.61
C LEU A 801 -18.95 -39.37 -91.98
N LEU A 802 -18.89 -40.64 -92.37
CA LEU A 802 -18.03 -41.65 -91.71
C LEU A 802 -16.63 -41.81 -92.34
N GLY A 803 -16.42 -41.24 -93.52
CA GLY A 803 -15.18 -41.42 -94.28
C GLY A 803 -14.92 -42.87 -94.73
N PRO A 804 -13.71 -43.16 -95.25
CA PRO A 804 -13.32 -44.49 -95.71
C PRO A 804 -12.96 -45.47 -94.56
N GLU A 805 -12.72 -46.72 -94.94
CA GLU A 805 -12.15 -47.76 -94.08
C GLU A 805 -10.82 -47.29 -93.43
N GLY A 806 -10.71 -47.41 -92.11
CA GLY A 806 -9.55 -46.97 -91.33
C GLY A 806 -9.62 -45.56 -90.74
N THR A 807 -10.71 -44.82 -90.99
CA THR A 807 -11.03 -43.54 -90.34
C THR A 807 -11.22 -43.73 -88.83
N GLU A 808 -10.69 -42.82 -88.01
CA GLU A 808 -11.01 -42.71 -86.59
C GLU A 808 -12.19 -41.76 -86.39
N VAL A 809 -13.13 -42.15 -85.52
CA VAL A 809 -14.30 -41.36 -85.12
C VAL A 809 -14.51 -41.43 -83.61
N PRO A 810 -14.82 -40.33 -82.92
CA PRO A 810 -15.32 -40.39 -81.54
C PRO A 810 -16.66 -41.14 -81.49
N LEU A 811 -16.85 -42.03 -80.51
CA LEU A 811 -18.07 -42.83 -80.41
C LEU A 811 -19.35 -41.99 -80.24
N ALA A 812 -19.22 -40.76 -79.72
CA ALA A 812 -20.30 -39.80 -79.53
C ALA A 812 -20.84 -39.19 -80.84
N GLU A 813 -20.09 -39.26 -81.94
CA GLU A 813 -20.48 -38.69 -83.24
C GLU A 813 -21.31 -39.66 -84.10
N LEU A 814 -21.44 -40.94 -83.67
CA LEU A 814 -22.17 -42.00 -84.36
C LEU A 814 -23.70 -41.90 -84.11
N LEU A 815 -24.28 -40.82 -84.62
CA LEU A 815 -25.67 -40.37 -84.40
C LEU A 815 -26.62 -40.75 -85.57
N PRO A 816 -27.96 -40.63 -85.40
CA PRO A 816 -28.93 -40.90 -86.46
C PRO A 816 -28.61 -40.14 -87.77
N PRO A 817 -28.76 -40.76 -88.96
CA PRO A 817 -29.54 -41.97 -89.24
C PRO A 817 -28.85 -43.32 -88.97
N LEU A 818 -27.67 -43.36 -88.36
CA LEU A 818 -27.01 -44.62 -87.96
C LEU A 818 -27.76 -45.31 -86.81
N ARG A 819 -28.41 -46.43 -87.11
CA ARG A 819 -29.04 -47.32 -86.12
C ARG A 819 -27.99 -48.32 -85.60
N LEU A 820 -27.63 -48.26 -84.31
CA LEU A 820 -26.80 -49.31 -83.71
C LEU A 820 -27.57 -50.65 -83.76
N VAL A 821 -26.97 -51.68 -84.37
CA VAL A 821 -27.51 -53.06 -84.40
C VAL A 821 -27.10 -53.80 -83.13
N GLY A 822 -25.87 -53.60 -82.68
CA GLY A 822 -25.35 -54.19 -81.45
C GLY A 822 -23.83 -54.12 -81.34
N ALA A 823 -23.30 -54.69 -80.27
CA ALA A 823 -21.87 -54.81 -80.00
C ALA A 823 -21.49 -56.27 -79.75
N SER A 824 -20.38 -56.73 -80.32
CA SER A 824 -19.91 -58.12 -80.16
C SER A 824 -18.40 -58.21 -80.14
N ARG A 825 -17.88 -59.13 -79.32
CA ARG A 825 -16.48 -59.57 -79.27
C ARG A 825 -16.27 -60.92 -79.99
N HIS A 826 -17.34 -61.54 -80.48
CA HIS A 826 -17.37 -62.94 -80.94
C HIS A 826 -17.58 -63.09 -82.45
N GLY A 827 -17.42 -62.04 -83.24
CA GLY A 827 -17.50 -62.12 -84.70
C GLY A 827 -18.91 -62.32 -85.26
N GLN A 828 -19.96 -62.15 -84.45
CA GLN A 828 -21.35 -62.32 -84.88
C GLN A 828 -22.33 -61.40 -84.14
N LEU A 829 -23.37 -60.99 -84.87
CA LEU A 829 -24.58 -60.27 -84.41
C LEU A 829 -25.79 -60.71 -85.24
N ARG A 830 -27.00 -60.34 -84.81
CA ARG A 830 -28.23 -60.45 -85.61
C ARG A 830 -29.00 -59.12 -85.56
N ASP A 831 -29.46 -58.67 -86.71
CA ASP A 831 -30.39 -57.54 -86.82
C ASP A 831 -31.83 -58.06 -86.88
N ALA A 832 -32.51 -57.98 -85.74
CA ALA A 832 -33.93 -58.31 -85.61
C ALA A 832 -34.85 -57.09 -85.83
N ALA A 833 -34.29 -55.89 -86.05
CA ALA A 833 -35.06 -54.66 -86.21
C ALA A 833 -35.34 -54.29 -87.67
N VAL A 834 -34.93 -55.13 -88.63
CA VAL A 834 -35.14 -54.97 -90.09
C VAL A 834 -36.62 -54.71 -90.45
N GLN A 835 -37.56 -55.29 -89.70
CA GLN A 835 -39.00 -55.05 -89.86
C GLN A 835 -39.46 -53.61 -89.55
N ARG A 836 -38.59 -52.74 -89.00
CA ARG A 836 -38.90 -51.30 -88.82
C ARG A 836 -38.54 -50.47 -90.04
N ASP A 837 -37.72 -51.01 -90.94
CA ASP A 837 -37.17 -50.30 -92.10
C ASP A 837 -37.98 -50.60 -93.39
N HIS A 838 -39.30 -50.88 -93.26
CA HIS A 838 -40.22 -51.33 -94.32
C HIS A 838 -40.36 -50.42 -95.57
N GLY A 839 -39.76 -49.23 -95.59
CA GLY A 839 -39.70 -48.32 -96.74
C GLY A 839 -38.36 -48.28 -97.48
N ALA A 840 -37.43 -49.19 -97.18
CA ALA A 840 -36.08 -49.22 -97.73
C ALA A 840 -35.85 -50.38 -98.72
N SER A 841 -35.03 -50.14 -99.75
CA SER A 841 -34.61 -51.16 -100.73
C SER A 841 -33.28 -51.84 -100.38
N GLU A 842 -32.42 -51.13 -99.64
CA GLU A 842 -31.08 -51.58 -99.26
C GLU A 842 -30.76 -51.12 -97.83
N LEU A 843 -30.19 -52.01 -97.01
CA LEU A 843 -29.55 -51.68 -95.74
C LEU A 843 -28.03 -51.70 -95.93
N ILE A 844 -27.32 -50.76 -95.29
CA ILE A 844 -25.86 -50.73 -95.29
C ILE A 844 -25.35 -50.83 -93.85
N TYR A 845 -24.62 -51.91 -93.58
CA TYR A 845 -24.02 -52.22 -92.28
C TYR A 845 -22.58 -51.72 -92.22
N VAL A 846 -22.22 -50.97 -91.17
CA VAL A 846 -20.88 -50.43 -90.94
C VAL A 846 -20.33 -51.00 -89.62
N PRO A 847 -19.27 -51.82 -89.65
CA PRO A 847 -18.60 -52.27 -88.44
C PRO A 847 -17.62 -51.20 -87.95
N VAL A 848 -17.51 -51.03 -86.63
CA VAL A 848 -16.63 -50.06 -85.97
C VAL A 848 -15.89 -50.76 -84.84
N THR A 849 -14.56 -50.84 -84.93
CA THR A 849 -13.72 -51.44 -83.88
C THR A 849 -13.45 -50.43 -82.77
N VAL A 850 -13.76 -50.77 -81.51
CA VAL A 850 -13.78 -49.83 -80.38
C VAL A 850 -12.58 -50.03 -79.45
N VAL A 851 -11.87 -48.94 -79.14
CA VAL A 851 -10.83 -48.86 -78.10
C VAL A 851 -10.98 -47.52 -77.35
N GLY A 852 -11.30 -47.59 -76.05
CA GLY A 852 -11.70 -46.41 -75.28
C GLY A 852 -12.94 -45.72 -75.89
N GLU A 853 -12.92 -44.39 -75.92
CA GLU A 853 -13.97 -43.55 -76.52
C GLU A 853 -13.81 -43.35 -78.04
N ILE A 854 -12.87 -44.07 -78.68
CA ILE A 854 -12.57 -43.96 -80.11
C ILE A 854 -13.01 -45.24 -80.84
N GLY A 855 -13.71 -45.06 -81.95
CA GLY A 855 -14.04 -46.10 -82.92
C GLY A 855 -13.19 -45.98 -84.19
N ILE A 856 -12.83 -47.11 -84.80
CA ILE A 856 -12.18 -47.16 -86.12
C ILE A 856 -13.13 -47.83 -87.13
N ILE A 857 -13.47 -47.09 -88.19
CA ILE A 857 -14.43 -47.49 -89.22
C ILE A 857 -13.88 -48.66 -90.05
N GLY A 858 -14.65 -49.74 -90.10
CA GLY A 858 -14.40 -50.89 -90.97
C GLY A 858 -15.19 -50.86 -92.28
N ARG A 859 -14.98 -51.89 -93.10
CA ARG A 859 -15.60 -52.02 -94.42
C ARG A 859 -17.10 -52.20 -94.31
N SER A 860 -17.86 -51.31 -94.96
CA SER A 860 -19.31 -51.38 -94.98
C SER A 860 -19.82 -52.44 -95.97
N VAL A 861 -20.95 -53.05 -95.63
CA VAL A 861 -21.57 -54.16 -96.36
C VAL A 861 -23.01 -53.77 -96.70
N ARG A 862 -23.40 -53.96 -97.96
CA ARG A 862 -24.78 -53.68 -98.41
C ARG A 862 -25.59 -54.97 -98.49
N HIS A 863 -26.87 -54.89 -98.13
CA HIS A 863 -27.80 -56.00 -98.17
C HIS A 863 -29.17 -55.50 -98.67
N ARG A 864 -29.69 -56.05 -99.78
CA ARG A 864 -31.00 -55.66 -100.32
C ARG A 864 -32.14 -56.34 -99.58
N LEU A 865 -33.23 -55.63 -99.38
CA LEU A 865 -34.45 -56.18 -98.79
C LEU A 865 -35.39 -56.71 -99.90
N ALA A 866 -36.14 -57.77 -99.59
CA ALA A 866 -37.17 -58.30 -100.48
C ALA A 866 -38.48 -57.53 -100.32
N ALA A 867 -39.16 -57.20 -101.43
CA ALA A 867 -40.40 -56.44 -101.41
C ALA A 867 -41.59 -57.27 -100.87
N PRO A 868 -42.42 -56.73 -99.95
CA PRO A 868 -43.56 -57.44 -99.40
C PRO A 868 -44.79 -57.45 -100.36
N PRO A 869 -45.66 -58.47 -100.29
CA PRO A 869 -46.89 -58.54 -101.09
C PRO A 869 -48.00 -57.63 -100.54
N VAL A 870 -48.90 -57.18 -101.43
CA VAL A 870 -49.98 -56.21 -101.14
C VAL A 870 -51.30 -56.90 -100.78
N GLY A 871 -52.05 -56.34 -99.81
CA GLY A 871 -53.38 -56.81 -99.38
C GLY A 871 -54.41 -55.67 -99.14
N PRO A 872 -55.73 -55.97 -99.08
CA PRO A 872 -56.81 -54.97 -99.17
C PRO A 872 -57.27 -54.32 -97.81
N PRO A 873 -58.14 -53.27 -97.83
CA PRO A 873 -58.27 -52.28 -96.74
C PRO A 873 -59.65 -52.19 -96.01
N ALA A 874 -59.81 -51.14 -95.17
CA ALA A 874 -60.96 -50.67 -94.35
C ALA A 874 -61.07 -51.27 -92.91
N ALA A 875 -61.65 -50.62 -91.89
CA ALA A 875 -62.52 -49.42 -91.80
C ALA A 875 -62.21 -48.54 -90.52
N PRO A 876 -62.88 -47.38 -90.23
CA PRO A 876 -62.26 -46.24 -89.50
C PRO A 876 -62.70 -45.95 -88.02
N ALA A 877 -62.09 -44.90 -87.44
CA ALA A 877 -62.23 -44.32 -86.07
C ALA A 877 -63.36 -43.23 -85.99
N PRO A 878 -63.45 -42.19 -85.07
CA PRO A 878 -62.52 -41.58 -84.06
C PRO A 878 -63.27 -41.22 -82.70
N PRO A 879 -63.02 -40.14 -81.88
CA PRO A 879 -61.93 -39.13 -81.77
C PRO A 879 -61.48 -38.63 -80.33
N MET A 880 -60.42 -37.79 -80.32
CA MET A 880 -60.11 -36.63 -79.40
C MET A 880 -59.40 -36.78 -78.02
N SER A 881 -58.55 -35.76 -77.78
CA SER A 881 -57.53 -35.48 -76.72
C SER A 881 -58.11 -34.59 -75.55
N PRO A 882 -57.37 -33.87 -74.64
CA PRO A 882 -55.90 -33.67 -74.47
C PRO A 882 -55.34 -33.51 -72.99
N MET A 883 -54.05 -33.11 -72.89
CA MET A 883 -53.35 -32.36 -71.78
C MET A 883 -52.74 -33.06 -70.54
N SER A 884 -51.74 -32.37 -69.95
CA SER A 884 -50.77 -32.75 -68.86
C SER A 884 -51.10 -32.02 -67.51
N PRO A 885 -50.27 -31.98 -66.42
CA PRO A 885 -49.00 -32.66 -66.06
C PRO A 885 -48.89 -33.14 -64.55
N MET A 886 -47.65 -33.37 -64.04
CA MET A 886 -47.14 -33.32 -62.63
C MET A 886 -47.09 -34.55 -61.68
N SER A 887 -46.05 -34.53 -60.81
CA SER A 887 -45.68 -35.40 -59.66
C SER A 887 -46.15 -34.76 -58.30
N PRO A 888 -45.72 -35.12 -57.05
CA PRO A 888 -44.69 -36.03 -56.47
C PRO A 888 -45.29 -37.10 -55.47
N LEU A 889 -44.62 -38.06 -54.78
CA LEU A 889 -43.49 -38.11 -53.79
C LEU A 889 -43.67 -37.16 -52.57
N SER A 890 -43.32 -37.39 -51.29
CA SER A 890 -42.91 -38.52 -50.38
C SER A 890 -42.91 -37.89 -48.93
N PRO A 891 -42.12 -38.25 -47.87
CA PRO A 891 -41.43 -39.49 -47.41
C PRO A 891 -41.68 -39.84 -45.91
N ILE A 892 -41.02 -40.89 -45.38
CA ILE A 892 -40.62 -41.11 -43.96
C ILE A 892 -39.22 -41.76 -43.96
N ASP A 893 -38.35 -41.50 -42.97
CA ASP A 893 -36.99 -42.09 -42.89
C ASP A 893 -36.43 -42.19 -41.45
N HIS A 894 -35.52 -43.15 -41.19
CA HIS A 894 -34.73 -43.28 -39.95
C HIS A 894 -33.45 -44.16 -40.11
N SER A 895 -32.27 -43.52 -40.16
CA SER A 895 -30.95 -43.97 -39.66
C SER A 895 -30.38 -45.38 -39.95
N SER A 896 -29.23 -45.46 -40.66
CA SER A 896 -27.92 -45.92 -40.10
C SER A 896 -26.82 -46.24 -41.15
N GLY A 897 -25.54 -46.00 -40.80
CA GLY A 897 -24.42 -46.90 -41.18
C GLY A 897 -23.36 -46.48 -42.24
N ARG A 898 -22.08 -46.71 -41.85
CA ARG A 898 -20.94 -47.31 -42.62
C ARG A 898 -20.18 -46.59 -43.77
N VAL A 899 -18.86 -46.88 -43.78
CA VAL A 899 -17.92 -47.04 -44.93
C VAL A 899 -17.36 -45.76 -45.59
N ALA A 900 -16.27 -45.92 -46.34
CA ALA A 900 -15.32 -44.90 -46.79
C ALA A 900 -15.43 -44.52 -48.29
N SER A 901 -14.66 -43.49 -48.65
CA SER A 901 -14.23 -42.94 -49.96
C SER A 901 -14.08 -43.93 -51.15
N PRO A 902 -14.00 -43.48 -52.44
CA PRO A 902 -13.85 -42.12 -53.01
C PRO A 902 -14.95 -41.82 -54.09
N PRO A 903 -14.83 -40.98 -55.17
CA PRO A 903 -13.80 -39.99 -55.55
C PRO A 903 -14.26 -38.59 -56.09
N ILE A 904 -13.30 -37.66 -56.09
CA ILE A 904 -12.86 -36.69 -57.13
C ILE A 904 -13.63 -36.74 -58.49
N GLY A 905 -13.99 -35.64 -59.18
CA GLY A 905 -13.84 -34.18 -58.93
C GLY A 905 -14.09 -33.36 -60.23
N ARG A 906 -14.52 -32.09 -60.19
CA ARG A 906 -13.67 -30.86 -60.21
C ARG A 906 -14.51 -29.57 -60.13
N ALA A 907 -13.94 -28.52 -59.50
CA ALA A 907 -13.89 -27.07 -59.83
C ALA A 907 -14.97 -26.37 -60.71
N PRO A 908 -15.28 -25.05 -60.51
CA PRO A 908 -14.33 -23.99 -60.10
C PRO A 908 -14.84 -22.89 -59.11
N LEU A 909 -13.95 -21.92 -58.83
CA LEU A 909 -14.16 -20.64 -58.11
C LEU A 909 -14.73 -19.54 -59.07
N PRO A 910 -15.33 -18.43 -58.58
CA PRO A 910 -14.64 -17.26 -57.98
C PRO A 910 -15.26 -16.83 -56.60
N ALA A 911 -14.74 -15.94 -55.75
CA ALA A 911 -13.62 -14.95 -55.70
C ALA A 911 -13.99 -13.43 -55.76
N VAL A 912 -13.62 -12.70 -54.69
CA VAL A 912 -13.36 -11.23 -54.54
C VAL A 912 -14.55 -10.24 -54.32
N SER A 913 -14.29 -9.20 -53.51
CA SER A 913 -15.20 -8.16 -52.95
C SER A 913 -15.26 -6.83 -53.72
N PRO A 914 -16.27 -5.97 -53.45
CA PRO A 914 -16.09 -4.64 -52.78
C PRO A 914 -16.99 -4.52 -51.51
N GLY A 915 -17.28 -3.39 -50.82
CA GLY A 915 -16.99 -1.94 -50.99
C GLY A 915 -18.25 -1.12 -51.38
N THR A 916 -18.55 0.11 -50.90
CA THR A 916 -17.89 1.04 -49.93
C THR A 916 -18.95 2.07 -49.35
N GLN A 917 -18.54 3.04 -48.52
CA GLN A 917 -19.33 4.18 -47.93
C GLN A 917 -19.76 5.25 -49.00
N PRO A 918 -20.47 6.40 -48.73
CA PRO A 918 -20.77 7.09 -47.44
C PRO A 918 -22.12 7.91 -47.24
N VAL A 919 -22.35 8.36 -45.98
CA VAL A 919 -22.88 9.67 -45.42
C VAL A 919 -24.08 10.46 -46.07
N VAL A 920 -24.79 11.28 -45.22
CA VAL A 920 -25.74 12.43 -45.46
C VAL A 920 -27.20 12.14 -45.01
N ILE A 921 -28.01 12.96 -44.29
CA ILE A 921 -27.94 14.10 -43.34
C ILE A 921 -29.43 14.52 -42.98
N ASP A 922 -29.68 14.89 -41.72
CA ASP A 922 -30.73 15.81 -41.14
C ASP A 922 -32.27 15.58 -40.96
N VAL A 923 -32.76 16.35 -39.97
CA VAL A 923 -34.08 17.03 -39.75
C VAL A 923 -35.34 16.34 -39.16
N THR A 924 -35.91 17.05 -38.17
CA THR A 924 -37.18 16.96 -37.39
C THR A 924 -38.48 17.31 -38.21
N PRO A 925 -39.77 17.18 -37.74
CA PRO A 925 -40.28 17.45 -36.37
C PRO A 925 -41.53 16.64 -35.89
N ALA A 926 -42.20 17.16 -34.84
CA ALA A 926 -43.40 16.65 -34.12
C ALA A 926 -44.72 17.28 -34.72
N PRO A 927 -45.93 17.38 -34.06
CA PRO A 927 -46.36 16.99 -32.68
C PRO A 927 -47.83 16.51 -32.42
N THR A 928 -48.09 15.97 -31.21
CA THR A 928 -49.37 16.02 -30.39
C THR A 928 -50.68 15.36 -30.92
N PRO A 929 -51.76 15.10 -30.10
CA PRO A 929 -52.16 15.75 -28.83
C PRO A 929 -52.58 14.89 -27.61
N THR A 930 -52.82 15.63 -26.50
CA THR A 930 -53.11 15.22 -25.10
C THR A 930 -54.62 15.15 -24.77
N PRO A 931 -55.03 14.58 -23.62
CA PRO A 931 -55.30 15.38 -22.39
C PRO A 931 -55.01 14.62 -21.04
N THR A 932 -55.27 15.08 -19.81
CA THR A 932 -55.11 16.37 -19.08
C THR A 932 -55.35 16.11 -17.56
N ALA A 933 -54.76 16.90 -16.64
CA ALA A 933 -54.88 16.75 -15.17
C ALA A 933 -55.86 17.75 -14.49
N PRO A 934 -55.99 17.77 -13.15
CA PRO A 934 -55.70 19.01 -12.40
C PRO A 934 -54.93 18.82 -11.07
N ALA A 935 -54.75 19.89 -10.27
CA ALA A 935 -53.68 20.05 -9.26
C ALA A 935 -54.12 20.54 -7.84
N SER A 936 -53.13 20.91 -7.01
CA SER A 936 -53.15 21.20 -5.55
C SER A 936 -53.86 22.50 -5.09
N PRO A 937 -53.97 22.72 -3.77
CA PRO A 937 -53.41 23.97 -3.19
C PRO A 937 -52.77 23.83 -1.76
N MET A 938 -52.19 24.93 -1.24
CA MET A 938 -51.70 25.11 0.14
C MET A 938 -52.76 25.76 1.07
N PRO A 939 -52.49 25.87 2.40
CA PRO A 939 -52.64 27.17 3.08
C PRO A 939 -51.52 27.49 4.12
N VAL A 940 -51.72 28.54 4.95
CA VAL A 940 -50.68 29.27 5.72
C VAL A 940 -51.10 29.56 7.19
N GLN A 941 -50.12 29.47 8.13
CA GLN A 941 -49.99 29.99 9.52
C GLN A 941 -51.16 30.10 10.55
N ALA A 942 -50.91 29.50 11.73
CA ALA A 942 -51.20 29.97 13.12
C ALA A 942 -52.67 30.03 13.67
N PRO A 943 -52.91 30.07 15.01
CA PRO A 943 -52.04 29.87 16.19
C PRO A 943 -52.54 28.78 17.21
N VAL A 944 -51.99 28.80 18.44
CA VAL A 944 -52.07 27.82 19.57
C VAL A 944 -53.42 27.81 20.33
N PRO A 945 -53.80 26.70 21.00
CA PRO A 945 -54.05 26.78 22.45
C PRO A 945 -53.44 25.63 23.30
N VAL A 946 -53.28 25.87 24.61
CA VAL A 946 -52.68 24.95 25.61
C VAL A 946 -53.70 24.59 26.70
N PRO A 947 -53.78 23.32 27.17
CA PRO A 947 -54.43 22.95 28.43
C PRO A 947 -53.43 22.80 29.59
N VAL A 948 -53.83 23.19 30.81
CA VAL A 948 -52.97 23.28 32.02
C VAL A 948 -53.69 22.68 33.24
N ALA A 949 -52.90 22.17 34.21
CA ALA A 949 -53.29 21.77 35.59
C ALA A 949 -54.13 20.47 35.74
N PRO A 950 -54.23 19.87 36.95
CA PRO A 950 -53.69 20.30 38.25
C PRO A 950 -52.75 19.31 38.98
N VAL A 951 -52.15 19.78 40.08
CA VAL A 951 -51.33 19.01 41.03
C VAL A 951 -52.14 18.63 42.28
N PRO A 952 -52.04 17.39 42.78
CA PRO A 952 -52.37 17.01 44.17
C PRO A 952 -51.12 16.79 45.04
N PRO A 953 -51.22 16.83 46.39
CA PRO A 953 -50.07 16.94 47.30
C PRO A 953 -49.52 15.60 47.83
N MET A 954 -48.34 15.66 48.49
CA MET A 954 -47.81 14.57 49.31
C MET A 954 -48.66 14.28 50.56
N PRO A 955 -48.59 13.04 51.08
CA PRO A 955 -48.29 12.89 52.50
C PRO A 955 -47.24 11.80 52.83
N VAL A 956 -46.65 11.93 54.01
CA VAL A 956 -45.80 10.93 54.70
C VAL A 956 -46.66 9.72 55.16
N PRO A 957 -46.08 8.53 55.42
CA PRO A 957 -45.65 8.26 56.81
C PRO A 957 -44.44 7.29 56.99
N SER A 958 -44.01 7.24 58.24
CA SER A 958 -43.19 6.20 58.91
C SER A 958 -43.82 5.96 60.30
N PRO A 959 -43.45 4.93 61.10
CA PRO A 959 -42.85 3.61 60.81
C PRO A 959 -43.67 2.46 61.49
N ALA A 960 -43.01 1.36 61.91
CA ALA A 960 -43.45 0.36 62.90
C ALA A 960 -44.60 -0.62 62.50
N THR A 961 -44.71 -1.85 63.02
CA THR A 961 -43.77 -2.76 63.73
C THR A 961 -44.27 -4.22 63.55
N ALA A 962 -43.41 -5.22 63.75
CA ALA A 962 -43.68 -6.66 63.56
C ALA A 962 -44.71 -7.28 64.53
N LEU A 963 -45.14 -8.54 64.26
CA LEU A 963 -45.37 -9.61 65.25
C LEU A 963 -45.64 -11.00 64.58
N ILE A 964 -44.78 -11.99 64.89
CA ILE A 964 -44.97 -13.47 65.06
C ILE A 964 -45.72 -14.28 63.95
N GLU A 965 -45.14 -15.28 63.25
CA GLU A 965 -44.62 -16.63 63.64
C GLU A 965 -45.67 -17.68 64.09
N PRO A 966 -45.37 -19.00 64.22
CA PRO A 966 -44.16 -19.80 63.87
C PRO A 966 -44.52 -20.93 62.83
N ARG A 967 -43.94 -22.14 62.65
CA ARG A 967 -43.01 -23.05 63.37
C ARG A 967 -42.29 -24.05 62.40
N ARG A 968 -40.99 -24.35 62.67
CA ARG A 968 -40.30 -25.68 62.66
C ARG A 968 -40.21 -26.55 61.37
N SER A 969 -39.14 -27.30 61.07
CA SER A 969 -37.85 -27.60 61.78
C SER A 969 -36.73 -28.07 60.82
N ALA A 970 -35.46 -27.92 61.25
CA ALA A 970 -34.23 -28.58 60.70
C ALA A 970 -33.63 -29.54 61.78
N PRO A 971 -32.31 -29.81 62.02
CA PRO A 971 -30.99 -29.29 61.51
C PRO A 971 -30.40 -30.20 60.38
N SER A 972 -29.12 -30.27 59.96
CA SER A 972 -27.74 -29.76 60.29
C SER A 972 -26.97 -29.53 58.96
N GLY A 973 -25.67 -29.17 58.80
CA GLY A 973 -24.47 -28.83 59.61
C GLY A 973 -23.33 -28.44 58.61
N VAL A 974 -22.21 -27.72 58.87
CA VAL A 974 -21.34 -27.42 60.05
C VAL A 974 -20.31 -28.54 60.35
N PRO A 975 -18.97 -28.29 60.42
CA PRO A 975 -18.11 -27.14 60.02
C PRO A 975 -17.09 -27.51 58.88
N GLY A 976 -16.08 -26.73 58.44
CA GLY A 976 -15.77 -25.29 58.60
C GLY A 976 -14.30 -24.94 59.00
N ILE A 977 -13.63 -24.05 58.23
CA ILE A 977 -12.38 -23.26 58.56
C ILE A 977 -11.04 -24.05 58.55
N PRO A 978 -9.82 -23.53 58.12
CA PRO A 978 -9.36 -22.15 57.84
C PRO A 978 -8.62 -21.88 56.48
N HIS A 979 -8.06 -20.67 56.36
CA HIS A 979 -6.99 -20.10 55.48
C HIS A 979 -6.05 -21.02 54.66
N PRO A 980 -5.44 -20.45 53.60
CA PRO A 980 -4.00 -20.17 53.68
C PRO A 980 -3.59 -18.75 53.21
N ALA A 981 -2.28 -18.48 53.22
CA ALA A 981 -1.61 -17.36 52.58
C ALA A 981 -0.59 -17.86 51.52
N GLU A 982 0.00 -16.92 50.78
CA GLU A 982 1.09 -17.11 49.79
C GLU A 982 2.45 -17.53 50.43
N PRO A 983 3.53 -17.73 49.65
CA PRO A 983 3.69 -18.48 48.39
C PRO A 983 4.92 -19.44 48.44
N LEU A 984 5.23 -20.19 47.36
CA LEU A 984 6.58 -20.18 46.72
C LEU A 984 6.74 -21.16 45.53
N MET A 985 7.81 -20.89 44.76
CA MET A 985 8.37 -21.66 43.65
C MET A 985 8.75 -23.11 44.03
N ALA A 986 8.66 -24.05 43.08
CA ALA A 986 9.84 -24.75 42.51
C ALA A 986 9.49 -25.79 41.44
N SER A 987 10.41 -25.99 40.49
CA SER A 987 10.29 -26.86 39.30
C SER A 987 10.84 -28.28 39.50
N ALA A 988 10.12 -29.32 39.07
CA ALA A 988 10.61 -30.60 38.50
C ALA A 988 9.37 -31.46 38.10
N ARG A 989 9.17 -31.93 36.86
CA ARG A 989 9.96 -32.82 35.95
C ARG A 989 9.76 -34.33 36.22
N VAL A 990 9.97 -35.10 35.15
CA VAL A 990 10.04 -36.57 35.04
C VAL A 990 8.68 -37.27 34.88
N ASP A 991 8.37 -37.51 33.59
CA ASP A 991 7.98 -38.77 32.94
C ASP A 991 6.78 -39.57 33.52
N ALA A 992 5.68 -39.85 32.80
CA ALA A 992 5.47 -40.43 31.47
C ALA A 992 5.45 -41.97 31.44
N ASP A 993 4.26 -42.52 31.15
CA ASP A 993 4.01 -43.71 30.30
C ASP A 993 2.51 -43.67 29.91
N LEU A 994 2.14 -43.74 28.63
CA LEU A 994 2.05 -44.93 27.75
C LEU A 994 0.99 -45.97 28.16
N ALA A 995 -0.24 -45.75 27.70
CA ALA A 995 -1.05 -46.76 26.96
C ALA A 995 -2.37 -46.14 26.50
N GLY A 996 -2.67 -46.19 25.19
CA GLY A 996 -3.97 -45.79 24.66
C GLY A 996 -4.88 -46.99 24.39
N VAL A 997 -6.16 -46.90 24.75
CA VAL A 997 -7.20 -47.82 24.26
C VAL A 997 -8.43 -47.04 23.79
N ALA A 998 -8.67 -47.14 22.49
CA ALA A 998 -9.94 -46.92 21.79
C ALA A 998 -10.17 -48.20 20.94
N PRO A 999 -11.36 -48.47 20.33
CA PRO A 999 -12.43 -47.53 20.02
C PRO A 999 -13.86 -48.10 20.23
N ALA A 1000 -14.84 -47.54 19.49
CA ALA A 1000 -16.18 -48.09 19.20
C ALA A 1000 -17.23 -48.00 20.35
N THR A 1001 -18.54 -47.81 20.10
CA THR A 1001 -19.30 -47.36 18.90
C THR A 1001 -20.66 -46.81 19.36
N GLY A 1002 -21.29 -45.92 18.58
CA GLY A 1002 -22.70 -45.53 18.82
C GLY A 1002 -23.16 -44.35 17.98
N ALA A 1003 -24.05 -44.58 17.02
CA ALA A 1003 -24.59 -43.54 16.12
C ALA A 1003 -26.12 -43.60 16.03
N TYR A 1004 -26.75 -42.43 15.92
CA TYR A 1004 -28.12 -42.25 15.43
C TYR A 1004 -28.20 -40.96 14.60
N ARG A 1005 -29.09 -40.90 13.60
CA ARG A 1005 -29.01 -39.92 12.51
C ARG A 1005 -30.38 -39.59 11.88
N VAL A 1006 -30.71 -38.28 11.80
CA VAL A 1006 -31.66 -37.61 10.85
C VAL A 1006 -33.14 -38.09 10.81
N PRO A 1007 -34.10 -37.43 10.09
CA PRO A 1007 -33.98 -36.32 9.13
C PRO A 1007 -34.89 -35.07 9.25
N ALA A 1008 -34.28 -33.92 8.95
CA ALA A 1008 -34.80 -32.70 8.32
C ALA A 1008 -33.58 -31.91 7.76
N GLY A 1009 -33.66 -30.96 6.82
CA GLY A 1009 -34.76 -30.46 5.98
C GLY A 1009 -34.31 -29.16 5.27
N PRO A 1010 -34.20 -29.08 3.93
CA PRO A 1010 -33.49 -27.97 3.27
C PRO A 1010 -34.38 -26.78 2.86
N PRO A 1011 -33.90 -25.53 2.98
CA PRO A 1011 -34.52 -24.35 2.36
C PRO A 1011 -34.13 -24.19 0.88
N THR A 1012 -35.05 -23.66 0.07
CA THR A 1012 -34.87 -23.41 -1.37
C THR A 1012 -34.11 -22.12 -1.67
N VAL A 1013 -33.16 -22.16 -2.62
CA VAL A 1013 -32.54 -20.97 -3.23
C VAL A 1013 -33.24 -20.63 -4.55
N GLY A 1014 -33.57 -19.36 -4.76
CA GLY A 1014 -34.19 -18.87 -6.01
C GLY A 1014 -33.17 -18.54 -7.10
N MET A 1015 -33.50 -18.86 -8.35
CA MET A 1015 -32.69 -18.57 -9.54
C MET A 1015 -32.94 -17.16 -10.08
N PRO A 1016 -31.90 -16.34 -10.31
CA PRO A 1016 -31.94 -15.24 -11.28
C PRO A 1016 -31.86 -15.77 -12.73
N GLY A 1017 -32.46 -15.04 -13.67
CA GLY A 1017 -32.44 -15.37 -15.11
C GLY A 1017 -31.14 -14.94 -15.83
N PRO A 1018 -30.97 -15.31 -17.11
CA PRO A 1018 -29.76 -15.01 -17.88
C PRO A 1018 -29.66 -13.51 -18.23
N ALA A 1019 -28.49 -12.92 -17.98
CA ALA A 1019 -28.13 -11.58 -18.44
C ALA A 1019 -27.14 -11.67 -19.62
N THR A 1020 -27.35 -10.83 -20.64
CA THR A 1020 -26.63 -10.90 -21.91
C THR A 1020 -25.17 -10.44 -21.79
N ALA A 1021 -24.21 -11.30 -22.15
CA ALA A 1021 -22.79 -10.92 -22.22
C ALA A 1021 -22.50 -10.13 -23.51
N GLY A 1022 -22.15 -8.85 -23.38
CA GLY A 1022 -21.59 -8.06 -24.47
C GLY A 1022 -20.09 -8.34 -24.65
N MET A 1023 -19.62 -8.49 -25.89
CA MET A 1023 -18.21 -8.77 -26.18
C MET A 1023 -17.35 -7.48 -26.17
N PRO A 1024 -16.23 -7.44 -25.42
CA PRO A 1024 -15.11 -6.54 -25.69
C PRO A 1024 -14.21 -7.10 -26.79
N GLY A 1025 -13.53 -6.22 -27.53
CA GLY A 1025 -12.51 -6.60 -28.53
C GLY A 1025 -11.17 -7.02 -27.90
N PRO A 1026 -10.20 -7.44 -28.72
CA PRO A 1026 -8.89 -7.90 -28.23
C PRO A 1026 -8.08 -6.75 -27.62
N ALA A 1027 -7.63 -6.93 -26.38
CA ALA A 1027 -6.71 -6.01 -25.70
C ALA A 1027 -5.27 -6.54 -25.78
N THR A 1028 -4.33 -5.68 -26.16
CA THR A 1028 -2.90 -6.00 -26.20
C THR A 1028 -2.35 -6.12 -24.77
N VAL A 1029 -1.57 -7.17 -24.48
CA VAL A 1029 -1.01 -7.38 -23.14
C VAL A 1029 0.13 -6.39 -22.86
N GLY A 1030 -0.11 -5.45 -21.94
CA GLY A 1030 0.91 -4.59 -21.36
C GLY A 1030 1.34 -5.08 -19.97
N MET A 1031 2.63 -4.92 -19.65
CA MET A 1031 3.21 -5.29 -18.35
C MET A 1031 2.68 -4.38 -17.23
N PRO A 1032 2.23 -4.93 -16.07
CA PRO A 1032 1.81 -4.11 -14.94
C PRO A 1032 3.01 -3.58 -14.14
N GLY A 1033 3.25 -2.27 -14.21
CA GLY A 1033 4.09 -1.55 -13.24
C GLY A 1033 3.31 -1.22 -11.95
N PRO A 1034 4.00 -0.86 -10.84
CA PRO A 1034 3.35 -0.52 -9.58
C PRO A 1034 2.58 0.80 -9.68
N ALA A 1035 1.26 0.75 -9.45
CA ALA A 1035 0.40 1.93 -9.48
C ALA A 1035 0.35 2.63 -8.11
N THR A 1036 1.00 3.78 -7.99
CA THR A 1036 0.78 4.73 -6.88
C THR A 1036 -0.54 5.48 -7.08
N ALA A 1037 -1.42 5.45 -6.07
CA ALA A 1037 -2.67 6.19 -6.10
C ALA A 1037 -2.43 7.70 -5.92
N GLY A 1038 -2.68 8.47 -6.98
CA GLY A 1038 -2.54 9.93 -6.95
C GLY A 1038 -3.63 10.63 -6.14
N MET A 1039 -3.24 11.59 -5.30
CA MET A 1039 -4.15 12.50 -4.61
C MET A 1039 -4.75 13.52 -5.61
N PRO A 1040 -6.05 13.87 -5.53
CA PRO A 1040 -6.62 14.94 -6.33
C PRO A 1040 -6.16 16.32 -5.80
N GLY A 1041 -5.53 17.11 -6.66
CA GLY A 1041 -5.17 18.50 -6.36
C GLY A 1041 -6.38 19.45 -6.35
N PRO A 1042 -6.30 20.61 -5.67
CA PRO A 1042 -7.37 21.59 -5.64
C PRO A 1042 -7.55 22.30 -7.00
N ALA A 1043 -8.79 22.61 -7.36
CA ALA A 1043 -9.12 23.32 -8.60
C ALA A 1043 -8.91 24.83 -8.45
N THR A 1044 -8.02 25.41 -9.26
CA THR A 1044 -7.75 26.85 -9.28
C THR A 1044 -8.68 27.58 -10.26
N VAL A 1045 -9.46 28.55 -9.77
CA VAL A 1045 -10.19 29.49 -10.63
C VAL A 1045 -9.21 30.58 -11.10
N GLY A 1046 -9.08 30.77 -12.41
CA GLY A 1046 -8.09 31.69 -13.00
C GLY A 1046 -8.64 33.09 -13.29
N MET A 1047 -7.75 34.09 -13.22
CA MET A 1047 -7.81 35.44 -13.82
C MET A 1047 -6.36 35.90 -14.14
N PRO A 1048 -6.11 36.94 -14.96
CA PRO A 1048 -5.17 36.81 -16.09
C PRO A 1048 -3.75 37.36 -15.89
N GLY A 1049 -2.87 37.03 -16.86
CA GLY A 1049 -1.60 37.72 -17.13
C GLY A 1049 -1.79 39.06 -17.88
N PRO A 1050 -0.81 39.56 -18.67
CA PRO A 1050 0.23 38.87 -19.45
C PRO A 1050 1.63 39.02 -18.78
N GLU A 1051 2.85 38.88 -19.36
CA GLU A 1051 3.40 38.84 -20.74
C GLU A 1051 4.48 37.73 -20.91
N THR A 1052 5.20 37.74 -22.05
CA THR A 1052 6.16 36.67 -22.47
C THR A 1052 7.42 37.22 -23.17
N VAL A 1053 8.58 36.62 -22.89
CA VAL A 1053 9.75 36.59 -23.81
C VAL A 1053 10.42 35.21 -23.69
N GLY A 1054 10.69 34.52 -24.82
CA GLY A 1054 11.41 33.22 -24.88
C GLY A 1054 12.95 33.39 -24.94
N MET A 1055 13.83 32.41 -25.21
CA MET A 1055 13.82 31.02 -25.74
C MET A 1055 15.18 30.37 -25.30
N PRO A 1056 15.75 29.31 -25.93
CA PRO A 1056 15.33 27.92 -26.20
C PRO A 1056 16.18 26.87 -25.41
N GLY A 1057 16.04 25.56 -25.70
CA GLY A 1057 17.01 24.49 -25.32
C GLY A 1057 18.01 24.15 -26.46
N PRO A 1058 18.77 23.01 -26.45
CA PRO A 1058 18.69 21.81 -25.58
C PRO A 1058 20.07 21.35 -24.98
N ALA A 1059 20.25 20.04 -24.71
CA ALA A 1059 21.41 19.33 -24.08
C ALA A 1059 22.70 19.25 -24.97
N THR A 1060 23.89 18.71 -24.60
CA THR A 1060 24.31 17.53 -23.77
C THR A 1060 25.67 17.72 -23.00
N VAL A 1061 26.23 16.67 -22.35
CA VAL A 1061 27.40 16.68 -21.39
C VAL A 1061 28.72 16.17 -22.06
N ASP A 1062 29.76 15.47 -21.54
CA ASP A 1062 30.07 14.79 -20.25
C ASP A 1062 31.53 14.86 -19.61
N MET A 1063 32.60 14.16 -20.06
CA MET A 1063 34.01 14.07 -19.47
C MET A 1063 35.17 14.07 -20.55
N PRO A 1064 36.32 13.32 -20.65
CA PRO A 1064 37.09 12.37 -19.79
C PRO A 1064 38.68 12.48 -19.86
N VAL A 1065 39.40 11.52 -19.23
CA VAL A 1065 40.75 10.92 -19.54
C VAL A 1065 42.11 11.70 -19.53
N THR A 1066 43.15 11.03 -18.99
CA THR A 1066 44.61 11.32 -19.06
C THR A 1066 45.45 10.01 -19.16
N GLU A 1067 46.70 10.09 -19.63
CA GLU A 1067 47.70 9.01 -19.77
C GLU A 1067 49.14 9.58 -19.56
N ILE A 1068 50.26 8.90 -19.23
CA ILE A 1068 50.58 7.53 -18.73
C ILE A 1068 52.04 7.56 -18.15
N SER A 1069 52.36 6.69 -17.16
CA SER A 1069 53.73 6.34 -16.65
C SER A 1069 54.61 7.43 -15.96
N GLY A 1070 55.54 7.09 -15.05
CA GLY A 1070 55.81 5.79 -14.39
C GLY A 1070 57.14 5.70 -13.61
N ALA A 1071 57.23 4.70 -12.70
CA ALA A 1071 58.40 4.04 -12.10
C ALA A 1071 59.42 4.78 -11.18
N GLY A 1072 59.50 4.32 -9.90
CA GLY A 1072 60.75 3.79 -9.30
C GLY A 1072 61.47 4.57 -8.18
N GLY A 1073 61.90 3.85 -7.12
CA GLY A 1073 63.02 4.25 -6.23
C GLY A 1073 62.78 4.18 -4.71
N ASP A 1074 63.61 3.40 -3.98
CA ASP A 1074 63.60 3.29 -2.50
C ASP A 1074 64.42 4.39 -1.79
N ALA A 1075 63.97 4.83 -0.60
CA ALA A 1075 64.81 5.06 0.59
C ALA A 1075 63.97 5.49 1.82
N GLY A 1076 64.38 5.06 3.02
CA GLY A 1076 63.86 5.57 4.31
C GLY A 1076 64.86 6.49 5.04
N PRO A 1077 64.92 6.45 6.39
CA PRO A 1077 63.87 7.02 7.25
C PRO A 1077 64.45 7.90 8.38
N GLN A 1078 63.66 8.82 8.97
CA GLN A 1078 64.05 9.44 10.25
C GLN A 1078 62.90 10.02 11.10
N GLN A 1079 63.25 10.48 12.32
CA GLN A 1079 62.38 10.61 13.49
C GLN A 1079 62.30 12.08 13.98
N ALA A 1080 61.17 12.50 14.58
CA ALA A 1080 61.16 13.43 15.73
C ALA A 1080 59.79 13.55 16.44
N ARG A 1081 59.85 13.80 17.76
CA ARG A 1081 58.84 14.30 18.71
C ARG A 1081 59.63 15.24 19.68
N PRO A 1082 59.01 16.00 20.62
CA PRO A 1082 57.67 16.62 20.70
C PRO A 1082 57.76 18.13 21.08
N GLY A 1083 56.67 18.82 21.45
CA GLY A 1083 56.80 20.02 22.32
C GLY A 1083 55.64 21.05 22.42
N ALA A 1084 55.06 21.15 23.63
CA ALA A 1084 54.53 22.36 24.33
C ALA A 1084 53.31 23.19 23.83
N THR A 1085 52.61 23.76 24.82
CA THR A 1085 51.39 24.62 24.84
C THR A 1085 51.61 25.86 25.75
N PRO A 1086 50.71 26.86 25.91
CA PRO A 1086 49.42 27.15 25.24
C PRO A 1086 49.56 28.40 24.30
N PRO A 1087 49.10 29.68 24.51
CA PRO A 1087 48.35 30.36 25.59
C PRO A 1087 46.85 30.62 25.24
N GLU A 1088 46.27 31.80 25.57
CA GLU A 1088 44.82 32.12 25.51
C GLU A 1088 44.45 33.53 24.95
N TRP A 1089 43.16 33.66 24.60
CA TRP A 1089 42.29 34.86 24.61
C TRP A 1089 42.15 35.82 23.39
N ARG A 1090 41.05 36.59 23.43
CA ARG A 1090 40.31 37.32 22.36
C ARG A 1090 40.52 38.87 22.46
N PRO A 1091 40.00 39.80 21.59
CA PRO A 1091 38.79 39.68 20.71
C PRO A 1091 38.69 40.47 19.35
N ASP A 1092 37.62 40.14 18.61
CA ASP A 1092 36.67 40.96 17.82
C ASP A 1092 37.01 41.86 16.58
N VAL A 1093 36.39 41.48 15.44
CA VAL A 1093 35.49 42.28 14.54
C VAL A 1093 36.00 43.09 13.32
N ALA A 1094 35.26 42.93 12.20
CA ALA A 1094 35.02 43.80 11.01
C ALA A 1094 35.98 43.87 9.77
N ALA A 1095 35.56 43.17 8.70
CA ALA A 1095 35.32 43.59 7.30
C ALA A 1095 36.17 44.66 6.55
N ALA A 1096 36.58 44.37 5.29
CA ALA A 1096 35.97 44.90 4.03
C ALA A 1096 36.87 44.85 2.76
N ALA A 1097 36.28 44.58 1.57
CA ALA A 1097 36.72 44.94 0.19
C ALA A 1097 38.08 44.37 -0.35
N ALA A 1098 38.42 44.33 -1.66
CA ALA A 1098 37.73 44.26 -2.98
C ALA A 1098 38.83 44.23 -4.10
N ALA A 1099 38.64 43.89 -5.39
CA ALA A 1099 37.73 43.00 -6.15
C ALA A 1099 38.20 42.95 -7.65
N ALA A 1100 37.62 42.06 -8.50
CA ALA A 1100 37.82 41.93 -9.97
C ALA A 1100 39.22 41.40 -10.42
N PRO A 1101 39.46 40.92 -11.69
CA PRO A 1101 38.62 40.92 -12.92
C PRO A 1101 38.21 39.50 -13.45
N PRO A 1102 37.43 39.37 -14.55
CA PRO A 1102 36.81 38.10 -14.97
C PRO A 1102 37.66 37.22 -15.92
N PRO A 1103 37.32 35.91 -16.09
CA PRO A 1103 38.12 34.95 -16.85
C PRO A 1103 37.84 34.92 -18.36
N SER A 1104 38.82 34.42 -19.12
CA SER A 1104 38.70 34.06 -20.55
C SER A 1104 38.44 32.56 -20.74
N GLN A 1105 37.69 32.18 -21.77
CA GLN A 1105 37.46 30.79 -22.16
C GLN A 1105 38.71 30.13 -22.77
N PRO A 1106 38.89 28.82 -22.55
CA PRO A 1106 39.26 27.92 -23.63
C PRO A 1106 38.30 26.73 -23.78
N THR A 1107 38.28 26.14 -24.98
CA THR A 1107 37.41 25.02 -25.38
C THR A 1107 38.00 23.66 -24.99
N GLY A 1108 37.16 22.75 -24.46
CA GLY A 1108 37.42 21.31 -24.34
C GLY A 1108 36.09 20.55 -24.42
N GLN A 1109 35.99 19.51 -25.26
CA GLN A 1109 34.70 18.89 -25.57
C GLN A 1109 34.31 17.74 -24.63
N VAL A 1110 33.02 17.71 -24.36
CA VAL A 1110 32.31 17.01 -23.29
C VAL A 1110 32.09 15.49 -23.57
N VAL A 1111 32.72 14.43 -23.00
CA VAL A 1111 32.47 12.99 -23.37
C VAL A 1111 32.57 11.93 -22.23
N ILE A 1112 31.57 11.06 -22.02
CA ILE A 1112 31.40 10.19 -20.82
C ILE A 1112 32.38 8.99 -20.71
N PRO A 1113 32.82 8.57 -19.49
CA PRO A 1113 33.42 7.26 -19.27
C PRO A 1113 32.36 6.14 -19.28
N ASP A 1114 32.64 5.04 -19.98
CA ASP A 1114 31.72 3.89 -20.08
C ASP A 1114 31.47 3.23 -18.71
N LEU A 1115 30.22 3.28 -18.25
CA LEU A 1115 29.80 2.79 -16.93
C LEU A 1115 29.81 1.27 -16.79
N ASN A 1116 29.93 0.51 -17.90
CA ASN A 1116 29.83 -0.96 -17.89
C ASN A 1116 30.94 -1.69 -17.11
N GLY A 1117 31.96 -0.99 -16.61
CA GLY A 1117 33.05 -1.55 -15.79
C GLY A 1117 33.09 -1.09 -14.33
N LEU A 1118 32.19 -0.21 -13.87
CA LEU A 1118 32.22 0.34 -12.51
C LEU A 1118 31.38 -0.46 -11.53
N THR A 1119 31.83 -0.57 -10.27
CA THR A 1119 30.97 -1.10 -9.21
C THR A 1119 29.99 -0.03 -8.78
N SER A 1120 28.70 -0.27 -8.98
CA SER A 1120 27.62 0.61 -8.53
C SER A 1120 27.20 0.23 -7.12
N VAL A 1121 26.93 1.24 -6.28
CA VAL A 1121 26.36 1.10 -4.95
C VAL A 1121 25.14 2.00 -4.85
N SER A 1122 23.95 1.44 -4.77
CA SER A 1122 22.74 2.19 -4.41
C SER A 1122 22.36 1.91 -2.96
N TYR A 1123 21.77 2.89 -2.29
CA TYR A 1123 21.28 2.71 -0.93
C TYR A 1123 19.95 3.43 -0.72
N SER A 1124 19.12 2.87 0.15
CA SER A 1124 17.87 3.48 0.61
C SER A 1124 17.90 3.67 2.12
N VAL A 1125 17.18 4.70 2.58
CA VAL A 1125 17.13 5.07 4.00
C VAL A 1125 15.68 5.14 4.46
N ALA A 1126 15.35 4.46 5.56
CA ALA A 1126 14.01 4.40 6.11
C ALA A 1126 14.02 4.59 7.63
N LYS A 1127 13.04 5.33 8.18
CA LYS A 1127 12.83 5.45 9.63
C LYS A 1127 12.18 4.18 10.18
N ALA A 1128 12.97 3.35 10.83
CA ALA A 1128 12.56 2.04 11.37
C ALA A 1128 11.96 2.16 12.78
N GLY A 1129 10.74 2.69 12.86
CA GLY A 1129 9.97 2.76 14.10
C GLY A 1129 10.23 4.01 14.94
N TRP A 1130 9.28 4.95 14.87
CA TRP A 1130 9.30 6.26 15.57
C TRP A 1130 9.74 6.17 17.04
N ARG A 1131 9.23 5.19 17.79
CA ARG A 1131 9.48 5.02 19.24
C ARG A 1131 10.92 4.64 19.63
N ARG A 1132 11.83 4.35 18.67
CA ARG A 1132 13.24 4.00 18.95
C ARG A 1132 14.28 4.92 18.30
N ARG A 1133 13.85 5.94 17.54
CA ARG A 1133 14.75 6.79 16.73
C ARG A 1133 15.75 5.99 15.85
N THR A 1134 15.35 4.80 15.40
CA THR A 1134 16.22 3.93 14.59
C THR A 1134 16.08 4.25 13.11
N LEU A 1135 17.21 4.41 12.44
CA LEU A 1135 17.34 4.55 11.01
C LEU A 1135 17.79 3.20 10.43
N ARG A 1136 17.09 2.68 9.43
CA ARG A 1136 17.52 1.51 8.66
C ARG A 1136 18.06 1.99 7.31
N VAL A 1137 19.31 1.67 7.02
CA VAL A 1137 19.94 1.88 5.72
C VAL A 1137 20.09 0.53 5.04
N GLN A 1138 19.56 0.39 3.82
CA GLN A 1138 19.80 -0.80 2.99
C GLN A 1138 20.75 -0.42 1.87
N VAL A 1139 21.89 -1.11 1.79
CA VAL A 1139 22.92 -0.90 0.76
C VAL A 1139 22.86 -2.09 -0.21
N ARG A 1140 23.01 -1.83 -1.50
CA ARG A 1140 23.09 -2.84 -2.57
C ARG A 1140 24.26 -2.51 -3.47
N SER A 1141 24.98 -3.53 -3.93
CA SER A 1141 26.05 -3.34 -4.91
C SER A 1141 26.09 -4.41 -5.98
N THR A 1142 26.52 -4.00 -7.18
CA THR A 1142 26.74 -4.85 -8.35
C THR A 1142 28.12 -5.53 -8.38
N GLY A 1143 29.00 -5.27 -7.41
CA GLY A 1143 30.39 -5.75 -7.41
C GLY A 1143 31.09 -5.56 -6.06
N PRO A 1144 32.44 -5.66 -6.01
CA PRO A 1144 33.22 -5.49 -4.79
C PRO A 1144 33.16 -4.06 -4.24
N VAL A 1145 32.75 -3.91 -2.98
CA VAL A 1145 32.66 -2.60 -2.32
C VAL A 1145 33.88 -2.34 -1.41
N PRO A 1146 34.47 -1.13 -1.44
CA PRO A 1146 35.40 -0.70 -0.40
C PRO A 1146 34.63 -0.39 0.90
N ARG A 1147 35.35 -0.01 1.95
CA ARG A 1147 34.79 0.42 3.24
C ARG A 1147 33.94 1.69 3.06
N LEU A 1148 32.65 1.62 3.40
CA LEU A 1148 31.71 2.75 3.32
C LEU A 1148 31.28 3.21 4.71
N VAL A 1149 31.14 4.51 4.92
CA VAL A 1149 30.67 5.11 6.18
C VAL A 1149 29.40 5.92 5.95
N LEU A 1150 28.41 5.74 6.82
CA LEU A 1150 27.25 6.62 6.90
C LEU A 1150 27.62 7.82 7.78
N VAL A 1151 27.65 9.00 7.18
CA VAL A 1151 28.13 10.25 7.81
C VAL A 1151 26.96 11.19 8.02
N ALA A 1152 26.89 11.84 9.18
CA ALA A 1152 25.83 12.78 9.54
C ALA A 1152 26.38 14.17 9.90
N ARG A 1153 25.76 15.21 9.34
CA ARG A 1153 26.11 16.62 9.56
C ARG A 1153 24.90 17.38 10.10
N PRO A 1154 25.03 18.18 11.17
CA PRO A 1154 23.96 19.05 11.65
C PRO A 1154 23.52 20.08 10.59
N GLY A 1155 22.20 20.23 10.41
CA GLY A 1155 21.58 21.03 9.36
C GLY A 1155 20.81 20.19 8.35
N GLU A 1156 20.35 20.83 7.26
CA GLU A 1156 19.60 20.17 6.17
C GLU A 1156 20.47 19.87 4.93
N GLU A 1157 21.80 19.97 5.05
CA GLU A 1157 22.75 19.77 3.95
C GLU A 1157 23.55 18.47 4.18
N PRO A 1158 23.34 17.40 3.37
CA PRO A 1158 24.07 16.16 3.53
C PRO A 1158 25.58 16.31 3.25
N PRO A 1159 26.47 15.67 4.02
CA PRO A 1159 27.92 15.83 3.89
C PRO A 1159 28.43 15.30 2.54
N THR A 1160 29.40 15.98 1.92
CA THR A 1160 30.02 15.54 0.66
C THR A 1160 31.26 14.67 0.87
N THR A 1161 31.96 14.84 1.98
CA THR A 1161 33.15 14.09 2.38
C THR A 1161 33.02 13.52 3.80
N PRO A 1162 33.72 12.40 4.14
CA PRO A 1162 33.71 11.85 5.48
C PRO A 1162 34.27 12.75 6.60
N ALA A 1163 34.85 13.90 6.27
CA ALA A 1163 35.38 14.86 7.24
C ALA A 1163 34.35 15.92 7.69
N GLU A 1164 33.20 16.04 7.01
CA GLU A 1164 32.17 17.06 7.26
C GLU A 1164 31.18 16.71 8.38
N GLY A 1165 31.26 15.52 8.96
CA GLY A 1165 30.26 15.04 9.90
C GLY A 1165 30.70 13.83 10.74
N GLN A 1166 29.82 13.40 11.64
CA GLN A 1166 30.03 12.24 12.49
C GLN A 1166 29.69 10.95 11.72
N VAL A 1167 30.60 9.97 11.71
CA VAL A 1167 30.27 8.61 11.27
C VAL A 1167 29.30 7.98 12.26
N LEU A 1168 28.11 7.60 11.78
CA LEU A 1168 27.08 6.93 12.57
C LEU A 1168 27.15 5.40 12.49
N ALA A 1169 27.57 4.87 11.35
CA ALA A 1169 27.71 3.44 11.09
C ALA A 1169 28.66 3.17 9.91
N GLU A 1170 29.18 1.96 9.83
CA GLU A 1170 30.20 1.58 8.84
C GLU A 1170 29.90 0.21 8.22
N LEU A 1171 30.00 0.13 6.89
CA LEU A 1171 29.98 -1.11 6.13
C LEU A 1171 31.43 -1.51 5.80
N GLN A 1172 31.82 -2.71 6.22
CA GLN A 1172 33.13 -3.27 5.87
C GLN A 1172 33.21 -3.61 4.38
N ALA A 1173 34.42 -3.58 3.83
CA ALA A 1173 34.65 -3.95 2.44
C ALA A 1173 34.24 -5.41 2.16
N ALA A 1174 33.74 -5.67 0.96
CA ALA A 1174 33.33 -7.01 0.51
C ALA A 1174 33.82 -7.29 -0.91
N SER A 1175 34.21 -8.54 -1.17
CA SER A 1175 34.78 -9.01 -2.44
C SER A 1175 33.76 -9.19 -3.57
N ASP A 1176 32.47 -9.21 -3.25
CA ASP A 1176 31.42 -9.69 -4.13
C ASP A 1176 30.17 -8.80 -4.07
N ALA A 1177 29.37 -8.84 -5.13
CA ALA A 1177 28.06 -8.18 -5.20
C ALA A 1177 27.13 -8.67 -4.08
N GLY A 1178 26.35 -7.77 -3.49
CA GLY A 1178 25.56 -8.10 -2.30
C GLY A 1178 24.53 -7.06 -1.88
N SER A 1179 23.80 -7.39 -0.82
CA SER A 1179 22.91 -6.44 -0.14
C SER A 1179 23.10 -6.54 1.36
N TRP A 1180 23.30 -5.39 1.99
CA TRP A 1180 23.52 -5.24 3.43
C TRP A 1180 22.44 -4.36 4.03
N THR A 1181 22.14 -4.57 5.32
CA THR A 1181 21.19 -3.72 6.07
C THR A 1181 21.87 -3.30 7.37
N MET A 1182 21.89 -2.00 7.61
CA MET A 1182 22.51 -1.35 8.76
C MET A 1182 21.40 -0.68 9.57
N GLU A 1183 21.36 -0.93 10.88
CA GLU A 1183 20.40 -0.28 11.79
C GLU A 1183 21.16 0.63 12.75
N VAL A 1184 20.79 1.90 12.76
CA VAL A 1184 21.54 3.01 13.35
C VAL A 1184 20.63 3.74 14.33
N THR A 1185 21.02 3.85 15.59
CA THR A 1185 20.16 4.43 16.63
C THR A 1185 20.55 5.88 16.89
N LEU A 1186 19.61 6.82 16.69
CA LEU A 1186 19.82 8.26 16.82
C LEU A 1186 19.50 8.75 18.24
N GLU A 1187 20.05 8.07 19.24
CA GLU A 1187 19.89 8.42 20.65
C GLU A 1187 20.71 9.67 20.97
N GLY A 1188 20.11 10.64 21.69
CA GLY A 1188 20.74 11.94 21.98
C GLY A 1188 20.87 12.92 20.79
N ALA A 1189 20.58 12.51 19.55
CA ALA A 1189 20.74 13.37 18.37
C ALA A 1189 19.85 14.63 18.39
N GLN A 1190 20.44 15.77 18.00
CA GLN A 1190 19.76 17.05 17.78
C GLN A 1190 19.52 17.26 16.27
N LEU A 1191 18.28 17.04 15.84
CA LEU A 1191 17.84 17.15 14.43
C LEU A 1191 17.52 18.62 14.06
N PRO A 1192 17.56 19.03 12.78
CA PRO A 1192 17.77 18.20 11.58
C PRO A 1192 19.23 17.82 11.33
N TRP A 1193 19.44 16.62 10.77
CA TRP A 1193 20.73 16.13 10.27
C TRP A 1193 20.65 15.74 8.79
N GLY A 1194 21.57 16.23 7.96
CA GLY A 1194 21.83 15.70 6.63
C GLY A 1194 22.76 14.48 6.71
N ILE A 1195 22.46 13.40 5.99
CA ILE A 1195 23.22 12.15 6.02
C ILE A 1195 23.64 11.66 4.63
N ARG A 1196 24.85 11.14 4.46
CA ARG A 1196 25.27 10.52 3.18
C ARG A 1196 26.14 9.29 3.44
N LEU A 1197 25.94 8.24 2.64
CA LEU A 1197 26.82 7.07 2.60
C LEU A 1197 28.01 7.38 1.69
N LEU A 1198 29.22 7.39 2.24
CA LEU A 1198 30.43 7.84 1.55
C LEU A 1198 31.56 6.80 1.65
N PRO A 1199 32.37 6.59 0.60
CA PRO A 1199 33.53 5.72 0.68
C PRO A 1199 34.63 6.35 1.55
N VAL A 1200 35.32 5.52 2.34
CA VAL A 1200 36.58 5.90 3.00
C VAL A 1200 37.71 5.76 1.99
N VAL A 1201 38.54 6.80 1.84
CA VAL A 1201 39.58 6.87 0.80
C VAL A 1201 40.56 5.69 0.88
N THR A 1202 40.50 4.81 -0.11
CA THR A 1202 41.45 3.72 -0.35
C THR A 1202 42.14 3.96 -1.70
N PRO A 1203 43.45 4.24 -1.75
CA PRO A 1203 44.18 4.50 -3.00
C PRO A 1203 44.07 3.35 -4.03
N ASP A 1204 44.02 2.10 -3.54
CA ASP A 1204 43.96 0.87 -4.32
C ASP A 1204 42.53 0.27 -4.40
N GLY A 1205 41.50 1.08 -4.15
CA GLY A 1205 40.10 0.63 -4.15
C GLY A 1205 39.52 0.40 -5.56
N PRO A 1206 38.53 -0.49 -5.73
CA PRO A 1206 37.81 -0.61 -7.00
C PRO A 1206 37.08 0.70 -7.33
N ALA A 1207 37.05 1.07 -8.61
CA ALA A 1207 36.39 2.28 -9.07
C ALA A 1207 34.86 2.19 -8.81
N LEU A 1208 34.38 3.06 -7.93
CA LEU A 1208 33.07 2.99 -7.30
C LEU A 1208 32.18 4.15 -7.72
N TRP A 1209 30.94 3.85 -8.13
CA TRP A 1209 29.88 4.84 -8.25
C TRP A 1209 28.89 4.65 -7.10
N VAL A 1210 28.62 5.70 -6.31
CA VAL A 1210 27.57 5.67 -5.29
C VAL A 1210 26.36 6.44 -5.80
N ASP A 1211 25.28 5.71 -6.03
CA ASP A 1211 23.96 6.23 -6.40
C ASP A 1211 23.27 6.73 -5.13
N HIS A 1212 23.34 8.05 -4.90
CA HIS A 1212 22.74 8.71 -3.74
C HIS A 1212 21.26 9.03 -4.00
N PRO A 1213 20.35 8.75 -3.05
CA PRO A 1213 19.01 9.32 -3.03
C PRO A 1213 19.05 10.86 -3.08
N GLU A 1214 17.96 11.47 -3.55
CA GLU A 1214 17.78 12.93 -3.53
C GLU A 1214 18.07 13.51 -2.14
N ASP A 1215 18.78 14.64 -2.05
CA ASP A 1215 19.24 15.21 -0.79
C ASP A 1215 18.10 15.48 0.22
N VAL A 1216 16.88 15.74 -0.24
CA VAL A 1216 15.67 15.89 0.61
C VAL A 1216 15.31 14.59 1.34
N GLN A 1217 15.54 13.43 0.73
CA GLN A 1217 15.37 12.10 1.33
C GLN A 1217 16.51 11.76 2.31
N LEU A 1218 17.62 12.49 2.21
CA LEU A 1218 18.81 12.39 3.05
C LEU A 1218 18.80 13.37 4.25
N VAL A 1219 17.72 14.12 4.48
CA VAL A 1219 17.54 14.94 5.70
C VAL A 1219 16.66 14.23 6.72
N ILE A 1220 17.24 13.94 7.88
CA ILE A 1220 16.51 13.44 9.05
C ILE A 1220 16.00 14.64 9.86
N ARG A 1221 14.71 14.94 9.73
CA ARG A 1221 13.93 15.80 10.64
C ARG A 1221 13.29 15.00 11.78
#